data_AF-A0A956Z8W5-F1
#
_entry.id   AF-A0A956Z8W5-F1
#
_cell.length_a   1.000
_cell.length_b   1.000
_cell.length_c   1.000
_cell.angle_alpha   90.00
_cell.angle_beta   90.00
_cell.angle_gamma   90.00
#
_symmetry.space_group_name_H-M   'P 1'
#
loop_
_entity.id
_entity.type
_entity.pdbx_description
1 polymer ?
#
loop_
_entity_poly.entity_id
_entity_poly.type
_entity_poly.pdbx_seq_one_letter_code
_entity_poly.pdbx_strand_id
1 'polypeptide(L)'
;MLVIHKLVAKRIAASIAIGLYTVAMIQNSWADFTLNTTSVKTGTAASPYVINDNNLIHIQGNGYLRVINGDGSNGGHVQLNAPNGLIIIDNGGTVDASAQSLGGSGGSVQINGGTVVNNGRIWANGSGSGPGGQIFVNAGTFSQGATGDMSAYGGSQSAGLGGAIRVSASDTITVDGKMRTSGRTGTNPTYNGAANQISLIGNGVTIASSANLGALGGGSLTISSRNGITQNGTISVEGSGTTSGGFLTMNATSGNIDLNGLTTARGYQSSNGGHIVALANRGTVSVGSTGRLDANGGTNTSSSSVGRAGSVTLQGHHVSLTGNGTDVNVTANGGQSTLTGQAGQAGTITLQATAGDVTMTNAKLVASGRHGGNIDIEATGQIRLQGNGYVAANAANGQVGNGGTITLDASDIAITAHGAYETLVAEGTQNPLNAAGQGNGGSISLTASRTIDIDSTADNAGVKTAVMSVRGSNSDQAGNGGRIYLKAGTTLSFDEHQADAQFKRLLANANGGQAHQGNNGGGGLIQMSAGSMALNRAKLDASAGFNQTGTIADLAGDAGTVALRTADALALVNTTVTANASGSAGGGGQLLLESTHGDIVLTNTFAGLLSNAQSHLDVATGGNITQFGGELYARGVGIAGHGGNVTLAFGN
;
A
#
# COMPACT_ATOMS: atom_id res chain seq x y z
N MET A 1 29.78 3.54 47.69
CA MET A 1 30.22 2.60 46.64
C MET A 1 30.62 1.31 47.33
N LEU A 2 29.72 0.32 47.38
CA LEU A 2 30.05 -1.00 47.92
C LEU A 2 30.45 -1.89 46.74
N VAL A 3 31.75 -2.16 46.59
CA VAL A 3 32.24 -3.09 45.56
C VAL A 3 32.37 -4.47 46.18
N ILE A 4 31.45 -5.38 45.87
CA ILE A 4 31.51 -6.77 46.36
C ILE A 4 32.44 -7.54 45.43
N HIS A 5 33.74 -7.60 45.78
CA HIS A 5 34.76 -8.15 44.90
C HIS A 5 34.90 -9.68 44.92
N LYS A 6 34.30 -10.41 45.86
CA LYS A 6 34.48 -11.87 45.97
C LYS A 6 33.32 -12.51 46.73
N LEU A 7 32.49 -13.26 46.04
CA LEU A 7 31.70 -14.34 46.63
C LEU A 7 31.78 -15.55 45.70
N VAL A 8 32.48 -16.60 46.11
CA VAL A 8 32.53 -17.87 45.38
C VAL A 8 31.15 -18.50 45.47
N ALA A 9 30.35 -18.40 44.41
CA ALA A 9 28.96 -18.82 44.39
C ALA A 9 28.81 -20.27 43.91
N LYS A 10 28.39 -21.16 44.80
CA LYS A 10 27.63 -22.36 44.42
C LYS A 10 26.18 -22.08 44.80
N ARG A 11 25.34 -21.73 43.79
CA ARG A 11 23.90 -21.41 43.88
C ARG A 11 23.51 -20.44 45.02
N ILE A 12 23.37 -19.15 44.71
CA ILE A 12 22.71 -18.20 45.62
C ILE A 12 21.19 -18.37 45.48
N ALA A 13 20.58 -19.13 46.39
CA ALA A 13 19.13 -19.16 46.63
C ALA A 13 18.76 -18.34 47.88
N ALA A 14 19.37 -17.17 48.07
CA ALA A 14 19.18 -16.34 49.25
C ALA A 14 18.41 -15.05 48.92
N SER A 15 17.38 -14.77 49.72
CA SER A 15 16.64 -13.50 49.73
C SER A 15 17.54 -12.34 50.17
N ILE A 16 18.20 -11.66 49.24
CA ILE A 16 18.90 -10.42 49.54
C ILE A 16 17.91 -9.25 49.38
N ALA A 17 17.21 -8.90 50.47
CA ALA A 17 16.56 -7.61 50.58
C ALA A 17 17.62 -6.56 50.96
N ILE A 18 18.24 -5.90 49.97
CA ILE A 18 19.13 -4.76 50.25
C ILE A 18 18.24 -3.54 50.55
N GLY A 19 17.71 -3.50 51.77
CA GLY A 19 17.07 -2.30 52.30
C GLY A 19 18.12 -1.34 52.84
N LEU A 20 18.98 -0.76 51.99
CA LEU A 20 19.87 0.34 52.39
C LEU A 20 20.40 1.14 51.19
N TYR A 21 20.27 2.46 51.32
CA TYR A 21 20.55 3.59 50.41
C TYR A 21 21.92 3.61 49.72
N THR A 22 22.26 2.61 48.90
CA THR A 22 23.58 2.56 48.28
C THR A 22 23.54 2.02 46.86
N VAL A 23 24.19 2.76 45.96
CA VAL A 23 24.52 2.36 44.58
C VAL A 23 25.10 0.94 44.59
N ALA A 24 24.39 0.01 43.98
CA ALA A 24 24.81 -1.38 43.84
C ALA A 24 25.37 -1.60 42.43
N MET A 25 26.69 -1.81 42.35
CA MET A 25 27.38 -2.31 41.17
C MET A 25 27.78 -3.76 41.48
N ILE A 26 27.20 -4.72 40.78
CA ILE A 26 27.58 -6.14 40.91
C ILE A 26 28.52 -6.44 39.75
N GLN A 27 29.78 -6.76 40.08
CA GLN A 27 30.80 -7.12 39.09
C GLN A 27 31.26 -8.56 39.35
N ASN A 28 30.95 -9.44 38.42
CA ASN A 28 31.34 -10.85 38.48
C ASN A 28 32.21 -11.18 37.26
N SER A 29 33.40 -11.73 37.49
CA SER A 29 34.41 -11.94 36.44
C SER A 29 34.74 -13.41 36.17
N TRP A 30 34.16 -14.36 36.93
CA TRP A 30 34.60 -15.78 36.89
C TRP A 30 33.48 -16.82 37.03
N ALA A 31 32.21 -16.45 37.19
CA ALA A 31 31.09 -17.38 37.35
C ALA A 31 29.77 -16.80 36.80
N ASP A 32 28.83 -17.65 36.42
CA ASP A 32 27.52 -17.22 35.91
C ASP A 32 26.69 -16.46 36.97
N PHE A 33 26.07 -15.35 36.59
CA PHE A 33 25.06 -14.66 37.40
C PHE A 33 23.66 -15.22 37.09
N THR A 34 22.99 -15.80 38.09
CA THR A 34 21.60 -16.29 37.94
C THR A 34 20.69 -15.73 39.04
N LEU A 35 19.55 -15.16 38.64
CA LEU A 35 18.48 -14.67 39.50
C LEU A 35 17.20 -15.52 39.28
N ASN A 36 16.71 -16.23 40.31
CA ASN A 36 15.64 -17.23 40.17
C ASN A 36 14.35 -16.93 40.97
N THR A 37 14.45 -16.31 42.17
CA THR A 37 13.28 -16.14 43.08
C THR A 37 13.24 -14.81 43.84
N THR A 38 14.20 -13.93 43.62
CA THR A 38 14.38 -12.70 44.41
C THR A 38 13.96 -11.46 43.64
N SER A 39 13.25 -10.55 44.33
CA SER A 39 13.08 -9.17 43.87
C SER A 39 14.26 -8.33 44.32
N VAL A 40 15.09 -7.85 43.40
CA VAL A 40 16.02 -6.76 43.71
C VAL A 40 15.27 -5.46 43.50
N LYS A 41 14.74 -4.89 44.59
CA LYS A 41 14.19 -3.53 44.62
C LYS A 41 15.28 -2.61 45.17
N THR A 42 15.82 -1.73 44.33
CA THR A 42 16.73 -0.69 44.82
C THR A 42 15.93 0.58 45.08
N GLY A 43 15.99 1.05 46.33
CA GLY A 43 15.40 2.31 46.73
C GLY A 43 16.25 3.49 46.29
N THR A 44 15.54 4.56 45.89
CA THR A 44 15.98 5.95 45.85
C THR A 44 17.37 6.32 45.35
N ALA A 45 17.86 5.68 44.28
CA ALA A 45 19.09 6.11 43.64
C ALA A 45 18.78 6.80 42.30
N ALA A 46 19.24 8.05 42.16
CA ALA A 46 19.35 8.73 40.86
C ALA A 46 20.43 8.11 39.94
N SER A 47 21.00 6.96 40.33
CA SER A 47 22.13 6.30 39.68
C SER A 47 21.70 4.95 39.08
N PRO A 48 22.30 4.55 37.95
CA PRO A 48 21.97 3.29 37.29
C PRO A 48 22.29 2.08 38.16
N TYR A 49 21.41 1.09 38.16
CA TYR A 49 21.71 -0.24 38.67
C TYR A 49 22.41 -1.05 37.58
N VAL A 50 23.67 -1.40 37.81
CA VAL A 50 24.53 -2.03 36.79
C VAL A 50 24.94 -3.44 37.24
N ILE A 51 24.59 -4.43 36.42
CA ILE A 51 25.13 -5.80 36.51
C ILE A 51 26.15 -5.98 35.40
N ASN A 52 27.39 -6.32 35.76
CA ASN A 52 28.45 -6.67 34.83
C ASN A 52 28.85 -8.14 35.06
N ASP A 53 28.67 -8.98 34.04
CA ASP A 53 29.12 -10.38 34.03
C ASP A 53 29.71 -10.70 32.65
N ASN A 54 30.91 -11.22 32.58
CA ASN A 54 31.55 -11.48 31.29
C ASN A 54 31.04 -12.75 30.59
N ASN A 55 30.29 -13.62 31.28
CA ASN A 55 29.91 -14.94 30.78
C ASN A 55 28.39 -15.12 30.62
N LEU A 56 27.63 -15.04 31.73
CA LEU A 56 26.18 -15.30 31.70
C LEU A 56 25.43 -14.42 32.70
N ILE A 57 24.39 -13.75 32.23
CA ILE A 57 23.36 -13.13 33.07
C ILE A 57 22.03 -13.86 32.78
N HIS A 58 21.53 -14.65 33.73
CA HIS A 58 20.27 -15.38 33.59
C HIS A 58 19.24 -14.88 34.61
N ILE A 59 18.14 -14.31 34.14
CA ILE A 59 16.98 -13.90 34.95
C ILE A 59 15.83 -14.85 34.61
N GLN A 60 15.48 -15.74 35.53
CA GLN A 60 14.51 -16.81 35.30
C GLN A 60 13.46 -16.90 36.40
N GLY A 61 12.36 -17.59 36.11
CA GLY A 61 11.29 -17.85 37.09
C GLY A 61 10.60 -16.57 37.53
N ASN A 62 10.42 -16.40 38.84
CA ASN A 62 9.92 -15.14 39.43
C ASN A 62 11.06 -14.11 39.66
N GLY A 63 12.25 -14.31 39.06
CA GLY A 63 13.35 -13.36 39.13
C GLY A 63 12.92 -11.98 38.63
N TYR A 64 13.00 -10.98 39.52
CA TYR A 64 12.43 -9.66 39.28
C TYR A 64 13.47 -8.58 39.61
N LEU A 65 14.06 -7.99 38.56
CA LEU A 65 14.98 -6.89 38.68
C LEU A 65 14.23 -5.57 38.45
N ARG A 66 14.09 -4.75 39.50
CA ARG A 66 13.39 -3.47 39.39
C ARG A 66 14.15 -2.33 40.05
N VAL A 67 14.22 -1.20 39.35
CA VAL A 67 14.76 0.05 39.88
C VAL A 67 13.67 1.11 39.85
N ILE A 68 13.45 1.79 40.98
CA ILE A 68 12.47 2.86 41.14
C ILE A 68 13.23 4.13 41.56
N ASN A 69 12.89 5.28 40.98
CA ASN A 69 13.52 6.54 41.35
C ASN A 69 13.10 7.01 42.76
N GLY A 70 13.92 7.86 43.37
CA GLY A 70 13.84 8.11 44.82
C GLY A 70 12.68 8.91 45.36
N ASP A 71 11.95 9.57 44.49
CA ASP A 71 10.69 10.23 44.79
C ASP A 71 9.48 9.29 44.64
N GLY A 72 9.70 8.03 44.23
CA GLY A 72 8.65 7.07 43.89
C GLY A 72 7.86 7.44 42.63
N SER A 73 8.23 8.53 41.95
CA SER A 73 7.45 9.09 40.86
C SER A 73 7.88 8.51 39.52
N ASN A 74 9.18 8.53 39.21
CA ASN A 74 9.72 8.07 37.93
C ASN A 74 10.27 6.64 37.98
N GLY A 75 10.44 6.04 36.80
CA GLY A 75 11.16 4.79 36.63
C GLY A 75 12.66 4.97 36.83
N GLY A 76 13.36 3.90 37.23
CA GLY A 76 14.82 3.89 37.43
C GLY A 76 15.62 3.49 36.19
N HIS A 77 16.94 3.39 36.31
CA HIS A 77 17.82 2.93 35.23
C HIS A 77 18.37 1.53 35.54
N VAL A 78 18.15 0.56 34.66
CA VAL A 78 18.72 -0.79 34.73
C VAL A 78 19.73 -0.98 33.61
N GLN A 79 20.91 -1.50 33.92
CA GLN A 79 21.94 -1.87 32.95
C GLN A 79 22.43 -3.30 33.17
N LEU A 80 22.39 -4.11 32.12
CA LEU A 80 22.95 -5.46 32.07
C LEU A 80 24.08 -5.50 31.04
N ASN A 81 25.28 -5.86 31.45
CA ASN A 81 26.44 -5.93 30.57
C ASN A 81 27.08 -7.32 30.63
N ALA A 82 26.99 -8.03 29.51
CA ALA A 82 27.73 -9.25 29.20
C ALA A 82 28.23 -9.20 27.75
N PRO A 83 29.14 -8.28 27.40
CA PRO A 83 29.46 -7.93 26.00
C PRO A 83 29.98 -9.11 25.15
N ASN A 84 30.60 -10.11 25.78
CA ASN A 84 31.04 -11.35 25.13
C ASN A 84 30.23 -12.57 25.59
N GLY A 85 29.25 -12.37 26.46
CA GLY A 85 28.51 -13.42 27.15
C GLY A 85 27.06 -13.53 26.67
N LEU A 86 26.32 -14.39 27.34
CA LEU A 86 24.91 -14.66 27.08
C LEU A 86 24.05 -13.96 28.13
N ILE A 87 22.98 -13.29 27.70
CA ILE A 87 21.95 -12.75 28.59
C ILE A 87 20.65 -13.47 28.29
N ILE A 88 20.07 -14.13 29.29
CA ILE A 88 18.80 -14.84 29.17
C ILE A 88 17.81 -14.23 30.16
N ILE A 89 16.63 -13.87 29.67
CA ILE A 89 15.48 -13.48 30.48
C ILE A 89 14.35 -14.43 30.12
N ASP A 90 13.97 -15.37 30.98
CA ASP A 90 13.00 -16.42 30.63
C ASP A 90 12.06 -16.81 31.80
N ASN A 91 11.10 -17.71 31.54
CA ASN A 91 10.24 -18.33 32.56
C ASN A 91 9.52 -17.34 33.51
N GLY A 92 9.13 -16.16 33.03
CA GLY A 92 8.49 -15.12 33.83
C GLY A 92 9.45 -14.05 34.40
N GLY A 93 10.75 -14.23 34.19
CA GLY A 93 11.81 -13.31 34.56
C GLY A 93 11.54 -11.90 34.02
N THR A 94 11.81 -10.89 34.85
CA THR A 94 11.40 -9.51 34.55
C THR A 94 12.52 -8.51 34.85
N VAL A 95 12.76 -7.62 33.90
CA VAL A 95 13.57 -6.41 34.05
C VAL A 95 12.65 -5.21 33.92
N ASP A 96 12.50 -4.44 35.00
CA ASP A 96 11.47 -3.40 35.10
C ASP A 96 12.05 -2.05 35.56
N ALA A 97 11.99 -1.08 34.66
CA ALA A 97 12.33 0.32 34.88
C ALA A 97 11.07 1.21 34.88
N SER A 98 9.89 0.67 35.13
CA SER A 98 8.63 1.42 35.04
C SER A 98 8.36 2.31 36.24
N ALA A 99 7.73 3.46 35.98
CA ALA A 99 7.23 4.39 36.99
C ALA A 99 6.13 3.76 37.87
N GLN A 100 5.92 4.33 39.06
CA GLN A 100 4.93 3.83 40.04
C GLN A 100 3.86 4.85 40.42
N SER A 101 4.13 6.15 40.30
CA SER A 101 3.16 7.18 40.69
C SER A 101 2.44 7.78 39.50
N LEU A 102 1.21 8.28 39.71
CA LEU A 102 0.46 8.99 38.68
C LEU A 102 1.27 10.20 38.15
N GLY A 103 1.50 10.25 36.85
CA GLY A 103 2.31 11.29 36.19
C GLY A 103 3.79 10.93 36.03
N GLY A 104 4.22 9.79 36.55
CA GLY A 104 5.60 9.31 36.50
C GLY A 104 6.08 8.87 35.11
N SER A 105 7.29 9.30 34.74
CA SER A 105 7.95 8.92 33.49
C SER A 105 8.63 7.56 33.60
N GLY A 106 8.49 6.70 32.60
CA GLY A 106 9.25 5.44 32.53
C GLY A 106 10.76 5.69 32.53
N GLY A 107 11.50 4.77 33.13
CA GLY A 107 12.96 4.83 33.25
C GLY A 107 13.66 4.25 32.02
N SER A 108 14.89 3.75 32.19
CA SER A 108 15.65 3.15 31.09
C SER A 108 16.12 1.73 31.41
N VAL A 109 16.11 0.88 30.40
CA VAL A 109 16.74 -0.44 30.42
C VAL A 109 17.79 -0.48 29.31
N GLN A 110 19.03 -0.77 29.67
CA GLN A 110 20.12 -0.99 28.73
C GLN A 110 20.67 -2.41 28.88
N ILE A 111 20.73 -3.16 27.78
CA ILE A 111 21.25 -4.53 27.74
C ILE A 111 22.35 -4.57 26.69
N ASN A 112 23.56 -4.95 27.08
CA ASN A 112 24.71 -5.13 26.19
C ASN A 112 25.18 -6.58 26.31
N GLY A 113 24.92 -7.41 25.31
CA GLY A 113 25.22 -8.86 25.32
C GLY A 113 26.05 -9.32 24.12
N GLY A 114 26.76 -10.44 24.20
CA GLY A 114 27.19 -11.16 22.99
C GLY A 114 25.97 -11.79 22.31
N THR A 115 25.18 -12.50 23.10
CA THR A 115 23.86 -13.00 22.70
C THR A 115 22.82 -12.60 23.74
N VAL A 116 21.65 -12.15 23.29
CA VAL A 116 20.52 -11.78 24.16
C VAL A 116 19.30 -12.61 23.77
N VAL A 117 18.77 -13.37 24.73
CA VAL A 117 17.55 -14.16 24.61
C VAL A 117 16.49 -13.60 25.56
N ASN A 118 15.37 -13.13 25.01
CA ASN A 118 14.23 -12.65 25.79
C ASN A 118 12.99 -13.53 25.57
N ASN A 119 12.68 -14.35 26.58
CA ASN A 119 11.44 -15.11 26.74
C ASN A 119 10.65 -14.65 27.98
N GLY A 120 11.06 -13.55 28.62
CA GLY A 120 10.43 -12.95 29.79
C GLY A 120 9.95 -11.53 29.50
N ARG A 121 10.08 -10.61 30.48
CA ARG A 121 9.55 -9.24 30.40
C ARG A 121 10.65 -8.19 30.54
N ILE A 122 10.68 -7.21 29.64
CA ILE A 122 11.53 -6.02 29.72
C ILE A 122 10.67 -4.78 29.61
N TRP A 123 10.50 -4.05 30.70
CA TRP A 123 9.53 -2.95 30.79
C TRP A 123 10.19 -1.63 31.20
N ALA A 124 9.73 -0.55 30.59
CA ALA A 124 10.09 0.82 30.91
C ALA A 124 8.84 1.72 30.76
N ASN A 125 7.75 1.36 31.43
CA ASN A 125 6.46 2.04 31.25
C ASN A 125 6.35 3.31 32.14
N GLY A 126 5.69 4.34 31.64
CA GLY A 126 5.20 5.47 32.43
C GLY A 126 3.88 5.14 33.13
N SER A 127 3.45 6.01 34.04
CA SER A 127 2.22 5.87 34.82
C SER A 127 1.40 7.16 34.86
N GLY A 128 0.07 7.05 34.93
CA GLY A 128 -0.85 8.22 34.93
C GLY A 128 -0.78 9.02 33.62
N SER A 129 -0.24 10.24 33.66
CA SER A 129 0.03 11.09 32.49
C SER A 129 1.50 11.09 32.03
N GLY A 130 2.37 10.31 32.69
CA GLY A 130 3.80 10.33 32.42
C GLY A 130 4.18 9.58 31.14
N PRO A 131 5.25 10.00 30.43
CA PRO A 131 5.72 9.36 29.22
C PRO A 131 6.34 7.98 29.48
N GLY A 132 6.38 7.14 28.45
CA GLY A 132 7.13 5.89 28.45
C GLY A 132 8.64 6.12 28.44
N GLY A 133 9.36 5.14 28.95
CA GLY A 133 10.81 5.12 29.09
C GLY A 133 11.55 4.58 27.86
N GLN A 134 12.79 4.15 28.05
CA GLN A 134 13.64 3.69 26.95
C GLN A 134 14.16 2.27 27.18
N ILE A 135 14.13 1.44 26.14
CA ILE A 135 14.75 0.11 26.17
C ILE A 135 15.76 0.04 25.03
N PHE A 136 17.03 -0.14 25.38
CA PHE A 136 18.13 -0.31 24.45
C PHE A 136 18.75 -1.68 24.61
N VAL A 137 18.83 -2.42 23.50
CA VAL A 137 19.54 -3.70 23.44
C VAL A 137 20.63 -3.59 22.38
N ASN A 138 21.86 -3.85 22.78
CA ASN A 138 23.01 -4.01 21.90
C ASN A 138 23.51 -5.45 22.01
N ALA A 139 23.52 -6.18 20.91
CA ALA A 139 23.89 -7.59 20.90
C ALA A 139 24.77 -7.96 19.70
N GLY A 140 25.46 -9.10 19.77
CA GLY A 140 25.86 -9.82 18.55
C GLY A 140 24.63 -10.43 17.88
N THR A 141 23.90 -11.26 18.63
CA THR A 141 22.61 -11.83 18.24
C THR A 141 21.51 -11.51 19.25
N PHE A 142 20.34 -11.11 18.77
CA PHE A 142 19.14 -10.91 19.58
C PHE A 142 18.02 -11.87 19.16
N SER A 143 17.45 -12.58 20.14
CA SER A 143 16.30 -13.47 19.93
C SER A 143 15.24 -13.22 21.00
N GLN A 144 14.06 -12.79 20.58
CA GLN A 144 12.87 -12.74 21.44
C GLN A 144 11.93 -13.89 21.05
N GLY A 145 11.69 -14.84 21.96
CA GLY A 145 10.74 -15.93 21.70
C GLY A 145 9.28 -15.50 21.89
N ALA A 146 8.34 -16.40 21.58
CA ALA A 146 6.90 -16.14 21.60
C ALA A 146 6.35 -15.56 22.92
N THR A 147 6.92 -15.93 24.06
CA THR A 147 6.51 -15.42 25.38
C THR A 147 7.20 -14.12 25.78
N GLY A 148 8.25 -13.73 25.05
CA GLY A 148 9.00 -12.51 25.30
C GLY A 148 8.13 -11.27 25.11
N ASP A 149 8.30 -10.30 26.00
CA ASP A 149 7.58 -9.02 25.97
C ASP A 149 8.54 -7.86 26.25
N MET A 150 8.53 -6.86 25.37
CA MET A 150 9.24 -5.60 25.54
C MET A 150 8.24 -4.45 25.45
N SER A 151 8.24 -3.58 26.45
CA SER A 151 7.20 -2.54 26.59
C SER A 151 7.76 -1.22 27.08
N ALA A 152 7.46 -0.14 26.36
CA ALA A 152 7.71 1.23 26.79
C ALA A 152 6.47 2.10 26.55
N TYR A 153 5.41 1.83 27.31
CA TYR A 153 4.14 2.54 27.24
C TYR A 153 4.15 3.87 27.99
N GLY A 154 3.45 4.87 27.45
CA GLY A 154 3.04 6.06 28.20
C GLY A 154 1.81 5.76 29.08
N GLY A 155 1.63 6.56 30.13
CA GLY A 155 0.50 6.42 31.06
C GLY A 155 -0.86 6.64 30.38
N SER A 156 -1.89 5.94 30.87
CA SER A 156 -3.21 5.81 30.24
C SER A 156 -4.20 6.96 30.49
N GLN A 157 -3.91 7.89 31.41
CA GLN A 157 -4.93 8.80 31.96
C GLN A 157 -4.95 10.21 31.34
N SER A 158 -3.84 10.73 30.81
CA SER A 158 -3.83 12.02 30.10
C SER A 158 -2.53 12.22 29.34
N ALA A 159 -2.58 12.32 28.01
CA ALA A 159 -1.49 12.80 27.16
C ALA A 159 -0.11 12.09 27.20
N GLY A 160 0.04 10.96 27.91
CA GLY A 160 1.33 10.28 28.05
C GLY A 160 1.85 9.78 26.69
N LEU A 161 3.01 10.30 26.27
CA LEU A 161 3.71 9.84 25.07
C LEU A 161 4.33 8.46 25.31
N GLY A 162 4.34 7.58 24.31
CA GLY A 162 5.05 6.31 24.45
C GLY A 162 6.55 6.51 24.38
N GLY A 163 7.28 5.53 24.89
CA GLY A 163 8.72 5.49 24.94
C GLY A 163 9.36 4.99 23.65
N ALA A 164 10.63 4.56 23.77
CA ALA A 164 11.40 4.02 22.66
C ALA A 164 11.95 2.62 22.97
N ILE A 165 11.89 1.73 21.98
CA ILE A 165 12.57 0.44 21.99
C ILE A 165 13.55 0.42 20.82
N ARG A 166 14.83 0.17 21.10
CA ARG A 166 15.85 0.00 20.07
C ARG A 166 16.65 -1.27 20.31
N VAL A 167 16.69 -2.12 19.30
CA VAL A 167 17.50 -3.33 19.27
C VAL A 167 18.52 -3.19 18.14
N SER A 168 19.79 -3.24 18.49
CA SER A 168 20.92 -3.25 17.57
C SER A 168 21.63 -4.58 17.73
N ALA A 169 21.72 -5.36 16.65
CA ALA A 169 22.48 -6.61 16.63
C ALA A 169 23.52 -6.58 15.51
N SER A 170 24.76 -7.02 15.76
CA SER A 170 25.75 -7.11 14.68
C SER A 170 25.41 -8.20 13.68
N ASP A 171 24.69 -9.25 14.09
CA ASP A 171 24.44 -10.45 13.28
C ASP A 171 22.95 -10.58 12.95
N THR A 172 22.15 -11.11 13.88
CA THR A 172 20.73 -11.39 13.62
C THR A 172 19.82 -10.86 14.70
N ILE A 173 18.63 -10.43 14.27
CA ILE A 173 17.49 -10.09 15.13
C ILE A 173 16.36 -11.03 14.75
N THR A 174 15.89 -11.82 15.71
CA THR A 174 14.66 -12.60 15.58
C THR A 174 13.67 -12.14 16.63
N VAL A 175 12.45 -11.81 16.18
CA VAL A 175 11.33 -11.45 17.05
C VAL A 175 10.18 -12.40 16.78
N ASP A 176 9.77 -13.17 17.79
CA ASP A 176 8.56 -14.01 17.79
C ASP A 176 7.58 -13.59 18.88
N GLY A 177 8.00 -12.69 19.78
CA GLY A 177 7.19 -12.17 20.87
C GLY A 177 6.61 -10.77 20.61
N LYS A 178 6.39 -10.05 21.70
CA LYS A 178 5.75 -8.73 21.71
C LYS A 178 6.79 -7.62 21.88
N MET A 179 6.72 -6.59 21.03
CA MET A 179 7.45 -5.33 21.25
C MET A 179 6.49 -4.17 21.06
N ARG A 180 6.26 -3.35 22.08
CA ARG A 180 5.27 -2.29 22.01
C ARG A 180 5.70 -0.97 22.63
N THR A 181 5.38 0.08 21.90
CA THR A 181 5.32 1.45 22.38
C THR A 181 3.93 2.00 22.07
N SER A 182 3.36 2.75 22.98
CA SER A 182 2.12 3.50 22.72
C SER A 182 2.07 4.69 23.64
N GLY A 183 1.56 5.77 23.09
CA GLY A 183 1.16 6.95 23.82
C GLY A 183 -0.24 7.36 23.39
N ARG A 184 -0.94 8.04 24.28
CA ARG A 184 -2.20 8.70 23.95
C ARG A 184 -1.88 10.17 23.85
N THR A 185 -1.87 10.76 22.65
CA THR A 185 -1.69 12.21 22.55
C THR A 185 -2.94 12.90 23.11
N GLY A 186 -2.78 13.63 24.20
CA GLY A 186 -3.69 14.73 24.51
C GLY A 186 -3.37 15.88 23.58
N THR A 187 -4.23 16.89 23.53
CA THR A 187 -4.13 18.09 22.66
C THR A 187 -2.92 19.00 22.93
N ASN A 188 -1.89 18.54 23.65
CA ASN A 188 -0.75 19.36 24.06
C ASN A 188 0.57 18.89 23.42
N PRO A 189 1.10 19.61 22.41
CA PRO A 189 2.21 19.17 21.54
C PRO A 189 3.63 19.46 22.10
N THR A 190 3.81 19.62 23.41
CA THR A 190 5.03 20.25 23.97
C THR A 190 6.18 19.31 24.34
N TYR A 191 6.13 18.01 24.02
CA TYR A 191 7.28 17.11 24.25
C TYR A 191 8.03 16.77 22.95
N ASN A 192 9.25 17.27 22.84
CA ASN A 192 10.21 17.05 21.75
C ASN A 192 11.13 15.85 22.05
N GLY A 193 10.55 14.71 22.40
CA GLY A 193 11.25 13.43 22.58
C GLY A 193 10.74 12.41 21.57
N ALA A 194 11.59 11.48 21.15
CA ALA A 194 11.31 10.37 20.22
C ALA A 194 10.18 9.45 20.73
N ALA A 195 8.94 9.94 20.69
CA ALA A 195 7.78 9.26 21.23
C ALA A 195 7.30 8.16 20.28
N ASN A 196 6.91 7.02 20.84
CA ASN A 196 6.38 5.87 20.11
C ASN A 196 7.33 5.33 19.03
N GLN A 197 8.56 4.96 19.40
CA GLN A 197 9.54 4.46 18.43
C GLN A 197 9.95 3.02 18.70
N ILE A 198 9.97 2.21 17.64
CA ILE A 198 10.61 0.89 17.62
C ILE A 198 11.66 0.89 16.51
N SER A 199 12.91 0.56 16.84
CA SER A 199 14.02 0.49 15.89
C SER A 199 14.74 -0.85 15.99
N LEU A 200 14.79 -1.60 14.89
CA LEU A 200 15.54 -2.84 14.77
C LEU A 200 16.65 -2.66 13.73
N ILE A 201 17.91 -2.88 14.13
CA ILE A 201 19.08 -2.67 13.28
C ILE A 201 19.94 -3.92 13.35
N GLY A 202 19.96 -4.71 12.28
CA GLY A 202 20.65 -6.01 12.21
C GLY A 202 21.39 -6.24 10.90
N ASN A 203 22.19 -7.30 10.81
CA ASN A 203 22.60 -7.82 9.50
C ASN A 203 21.49 -8.67 8.88
N GLY A 204 20.69 -9.39 9.67
CA GLY A 204 19.44 -10.01 9.23
C GLY A 204 18.33 -9.77 10.25
N VAL A 205 17.10 -9.51 9.79
CA VAL A 205 15.95 -9.29 10.69
C VAL A 205 14.78 -10.19 10.30
N THR A 206 14.31 -10.97 11.26
CA THR A 206 13.15 -11.86 11.11
C THR A 206 12.08 -11.51 12.12
N ILE A 207 10.89 -11.16 11.65
CA ILE A 207 9.67 -11.00 12.44
C ILE A 207 8.82 -12.26 12.24
N ALA A 208 8.94 -13.23 13.14
CA ALA A 208 8.28 -14.53 13.07
C ALA A 208 6.76 -14.42 13.22
N SER A 209 6.03 -15.49 12.91
CA SER A 209 4.56 -15.48 12.78
C SER A 209 3.82 -15.07 14.05
N SER A 210 4.36 -15.37 15.24
CA SER A 210 3.70 -15.03 16.52
C SER A 210 4.03 -13.60 16.96
N ALA A 211 4.94 -12.93 16.25
CA ALA A 211 5.41 -11.62 16.62
C ALA A 211 4.33 -10.56 16.47
N ASN A 212 4.32 -9.61 17.40
CA ASN A 212 3.44 -8.45 17.35
C ASN A 212 4.22 -7.20 17.76
N LEU A 213 4.59 -6.42 16.75
CA LEU A 213 5.32 -5.17 16.90
C LEU A 213 4.34 -4.00 16.75
N GLY A 214 4.31 -3.11 17.73
CA GLY A 214 3.35 -2.01 17.77
C GLY A 214 3.99 -0.69 18.17
N ALA A 215 4.03 0.30 17.27
CA ALA A 215 4.37 1.70 17.61
C ALA A 215 3.11 2.57 17.48
N LEU A 216 2.20 2.43 18.45
CA LEU A 216 0.83 2.91 18.36
C LEU A 216 0.71 4.41 18.73
N GLY A 217 -0.38 5.04 18.29
CA GLY A 217 -0.62 6.47 18.47
C GLY A 217 0.09 7.32 17.42
N GLY A 218 0.28 6.79 16.20
CA GLY A 218 0.97 7.47 15.12
C GLY A 218 2.50 7.42 15.23
N GLY A 219 3.04 6.39 15.89
CA GLY A 219 4.47 6.23 16.13
C GLY A 219 5.28 5.87 14.89
N SER A 220 6.59 5.68 15.07
CA SER A 220 7.49 5.25 13.99
C SER A 220 8.10 3.89 14.29
N LEU A 221 8.09 3.00 13.30
CA LEU A 221 8.79 1.73 13.35
C LEU A 221 9.80 1.66 12.21
N THR A 222 11.07 1.45 12.54
CA THR A 222 12.15 1.36 11.56
C THR A 222 12.86 0.02 11.70
N ILE A 223 12.92 -0.73 10.60
CA ILE A 223 13.70 -1.95 10.49
C ILE A 223 14.78 -1.72 9.44
N SER A 224 16.04 -1.85 9.84
CA SER A 224 17.19 -1.73 8.96
C SER A 224 18.00 -3.02 8.99
N SER A 225 18.24 -3.57 7.81
CA SER A 225 18.98 -4.81 7.64
C SER A 225 20.01 -4.70 6.52
N ARG A 226 21.15 -5.38 6.66
CA ARG A 226 22.11 -5.52 5.56
C ARG A 226 21.70 -6.62 4.58
N ASN A 227 21.42 -7.81 5.08
CA ASN A 227 21.29 -9.06 4.32
C ASN A 227 19.83 -9.46 4.05
N GLY A 228 18.86 -8.78 4.65
CA GLY A 228 17.44 -8.99 4.34
C GLY A 228 16.50 -8.85 5.53
N ILE A 229 15.22 -8.66 5.23
CA ILE A 229 14.12 -8.55 6.19
C ILE A 229 13.06 -9.59 5.82
N THR A 230 12.68 -10.44 6.76
CA THR A 230 11.56 -11.37 6.58
C THR A 230 10.50 -11.07 7.63
N GLN A 231 9.28 -10.77 7.18
CA GLN A 231 8.15 -10.48 8.04
C GLN A 231 7.03 -11.49 7.81
N ASN A 232 6.77 -12.30 8.83
CA ASN A 232 5.68 -13.28 8.89
C ASN A 232 4.64 -12.91 9.97
N GLY A 233 5.05 -12.17 11.01
CA GLY A 233 4.18 -11.72 12.11
C GLY A 233 3.40 -10.44 11.80
N THR A 234 2.88 -9.77 12.83
CA THR A 234 2.14 -8.51 12.68
C THR A 234 3.02 -7.29 13.00
N ILE A 235 2.97 -6.27 12.15
CA ILE A 235 3.51 -4.94 12.40
C ILE A 235 2.37 -3.92 12.36
N SER A 236 2.21 -3.12 13.42
CA SER A 236 1.21 -2.05 13.49
C SER A 236 1.84 -0.73 13.93
N VAL A 237 1.59 0.34 13.18
CA VAL A 237 1.93 1.72 13.55
C VAL A 237 0.67 2.59 13.57
N GLU A 238 -0.46 2.02 13.98
CA GLU A 238 -1.77 2.67 13.87
C GLU A 238 -1.92 3.91 14.77
N GLY A 239 -2.65 4.91 14.27
CA GLY A 239 -3.02 6.14 14.98
C GLY A 239 -4.45 6.07 15.53
N SER A 240 -4.72 6.74 16.66
CA SER A 240 -6.07 6.77 17.26
C SER A 240 -6.51 8.18 17.64
N GLY A 241 -7.84 8.41 17.63
CA GLY A 241 -8.43 9.71 17.93
C GLY A 241 -8.07 10.75 16.87
N THR A 242 -7.30 11.77 17.25
CA THR A 242 -6.85 12.84 16.36
C THR A 242 -5.49 12.56 15.71
N THR A 243 -4.83 11.44 16.03
CA THR A 243 -3.49 11.13 15.49
C THR A 243 -3.58 10.30 14.24
N SER A 244 -2.94 10.76 13.16
CA SER A 244 -2.75 9.96 11.94
C SER A 244 -2.05 8.65 12.24
N GLY A 245 -2.22 7.67 11.36
CA GLY A 245 -1.36 6.49 11.29
C GLY A 245 0.11 6.90 11.22
N GLY A 246 0.95 6.05 11.77
CA GLY A 246 2.38 6.25 11.93
C GLY A 246 3.19 5.90 10.70
N PHE A 247 4.50 5.89 10.87
CA PHE A 247 5.47 5.62 9.79
C PHE A 247 6.15 4.28 10.02
N LEU A 248 6.03 3.37 9.06
CA LEU A 248 6.82 2.16 8.98
C LEU A 248 7.86 2.30 7.86
N THR A 249 9.12 2.08 8.19
CA THR A 249 10.20 2.01 7.22
C THR A 249 10.97 0.71 7.39
N MET A 250 11.05 -0.07 6.31
CA MET A 250 11.87 -1.27 6.21
C MET A 250 12.92 -1.03 5.13
N ASN A 251 14.21 -1.15 5.49
CA ASN A 251 15.33 -0.90 4.59
C ASN A 251 16.30 -2.08 4.60
N ALA A 252 16.43 -2.76 3.46
CA ALA A 252 17.42 -3.80 3.22
C ALA A 252 18.48 -3.28 2.25
N THR A 253 19.73 -3.20 2.71
CA THR A 253 20.83 -2.60 1.91
C THR A 253 21.29 -3.52 0.77
N SER A 254 21.35 -4.83 1.01
CA SER A 254 21.83 -5.81 0.02
C SER A 254 20.95 -7.05 -0.12
N GLY A 255 19.95 -7.22 0.74
CA GLY A 255 19.05 -8.37 0.74
C GLY A 255 17.64 -8.07 0.26
N ASN A 256 16.80 -9.10 0.31
CA ASN A 256 15.38 -9.01 0.01
C ASN A 256 14.59 -8.48 1.22
N ILE A 257 13.39 -7.96 0.94
CA ILE A 257 12.34 -7.72 1.93
C ILE A 257 11.16 -8.62 1.57
N ASP A 258 10.86 -9.60 2.42
CA ASP A 258 9.73 -10.52 2.23
C ASP A 258 8.62 -10.19 3.25
N LEU A 259 7.47 -9.73 2.75
CA LEU A 259 6.31 -9.30 3.51
C LEU A 259 5.19 -10.35 3.39
N ASN A 260 5.17 -11.29 4.33
CA ASN A 260 4.22 -12.41 4.38
C ASN A 260 3.20 -12.27 5.52
N GLY A 261 3.33 -11.26 6.38
CA GLY A 261 2.39 -11.04 7.49
C GLY A 261 1.48 -9.84 7.27
N LEU A 262 0.78 -9.44 8.34
CA LEU A 262 -0.06 -8.24 8.35
C LEU A 262 0.76 -7.01 8.74
N THR A 263 0.74 -5.98 7.90
CA THR A 263 1.34 -4.68 8.16
C THR A 263 0.28 -3.59 8.09
N THR A 264 0.10 -2.84 9.17
CA THR A 264 -0.92 -1.78 9.25
C THR A 264 -0.33 -0.44 9.69
N ALA A 265 -0.70 0.60 8.95
CA ALA A 265 -0.46 1.99 9.27
C ALA A 265 -1.79 2.74 9.16
N ARG A 266 -2.83 2.26 9.84
CA ARG A 266 -4.17 2.84 9.73
C ARG A 266 -4.37 4.03 10.66
N GLY A 267 -5.25 4.92 10.26
CA GLY A 267 -5.94 5.80 11.20
C GLY A 267 -7.16 5.09 11.81
N TYR A 268 -7.51 5.41 13.05
CA TYR A 268 -8.81 5.09 13.65
C TYR A 268 -9.68 6.35 13.80
N GLN A 269 -11.01 6.18 13.74
CA GLN A 269 -11.99 7.29 13.83
C GLN A 269 -11.83 8.30 12.70
N SER A 270 -11.55 9.57 12.97
CA SER A 270 -11.40 10.61 11.96
C SER A 270 -9.95 10.85 11.52
N SER A 271 -9.01 10.04 12.01
CA SER A 271 -7.59 10.22 11.72
C SER A 271 -7.17 9.68 10.36
N ASN A 272 -6.13 10.29 9.79
CA ASN A 272 -5.58 9.87 8.51
C ASN A 272 -4.81 8.53 8.64
N GLY A 273 -4.66 7.81 7.54
CA GLY A 273 -3.71 6.71 7.42
C GLY A 273 -2.27 7.20 7.49
N GLY A 274 -1.37 6.27 7.78
CA GLY A 274 0.07 6.44 7.88
C GLY A 274 0.80 5.89 6.67
N HIS A 275 2.12 5.74 6.79
CA HIS A 275 2.99 5.44 5.66
C HIS A 275 3.72 4.11 5.86
N ILE A 276 3.67 3.24 4.85
CA ILE A 276 4.43 1.99 4.80
C ILE A 276 5.45 2.10 3.68
N VAL A 277 6.73 1.98 4.02
CA VAL A 277 7.84 2.09 3.06
C VAL A 277 8.74 0.86 3.19
N ALA A 278 8.92 0.12 2.10
CA ALA A 278 9.83 -1.01 2.01
C ALA A 278 10.84 -0.78 0.87
N LEU A 279 12.13 -0.70 1.22
CA LEU A 279 13.23 -0.37 0.31
C LEU A 279 14.27 -1.49 0.32
N ALA A 280 14.40 -2.22 -0.78
CA ALA A 280 15.45 -3.22 -0.99
C ALA A 280 16.45 -2.72 -2.05
N ASN A 281 17.51 -2.03 -1.63
CA ASN A 281 18.40 -1.29 -2.54
C ASN A 281 19.03 -2.14 -3.65
N ARG A 282 19.26 -3.44 -3.39
CA ARG A 282 19.86 -4.39 -4.35
C ARG A 282 19.07 -5.69 -4.48
N GLY A 283 17.95 -5.80 -3.78
CA GLY A 283 17.18 -7.03 -3.65
C GLY A 283 15.76 -6.87 -4.16
N THR A 284 14.96 -7.90 -3.92
CA THR A 284 13.54 -7.91 -4.25
C THR A 284 12.72 -7.45 -3.05
N VAL A 285 11.69 -6.64 -3.29
CA VAL A 285 10.59 -6.47 -2.33
C VAL A 285 9.46 -7.40 -2.75
N SER A 286 9.15 -8.38 -1.90
CA SER A 286 8.12 -9.38 -2.16
C SER A 286 6.97 -9.22 -1.18
N VAL A 287 5.73 -9.23 -1.66
CA VAL A 287 4.53 -9.46 -0.82
C VAL A 287 4.00 -10.85 -1.15
N GLY A 288 4.19 -11.78 -0.20
CA GLY A 288 3.79 -13.17 -0.38
C GLY A 288 2.29 -13.38 -0.20
N SER A 289 1.84 -14.63 -0.35
CA SER A 289 0.41 -14.98 -0.43
C SER A 289 -0.42 -14.68 0.81
N THR A 290 0.22 -14.50 1.97
CA THR A 290 -0.41 -14.08 3.23
C THR A 290 -0.12 -12.63 3.59
N GLY A 291 0.69 -11.94 2.78
CA GLY A 291 1.09 -10.56 2.98
C GLY A 291 -0.06 -9.59 2.73
N ARG A 292 -0.25 -8.67 3.69
CA ARG A 292 -1.23 -7.59 3.58
C ARG A 292 -0.64 -6.28 4.09
N LEU A 293 -0.72 -5.23 3.28
CA LEU A 293 -0.26 -3.88 3.62
C LEU A 293 -1.45 -2.92 3.61
N ASP A 294 -1.68 -2.22 4.72
CA ASP A 294 -2.89 -1.41 4.89
C ASP A 294 -2.57 -0.04 5.50
N ALA A 295 -2.68 1.00 4.69
CA ALA A 295 -2.48 2.40 5.04
C ALA A 295 -3.82 3.19 5.03
N ASN A 296 -4.92 2.54 5.40
CA ASN A 296 -6.26 3.13 5.28
C ASN A 296 -6.51 4.26 6.31
N GLY A 297 -7.36 5.22 5.93
CA GLY A 297 -7.89 6.24 6.83
C GLY A 297 -8.91 5.69 7.82
N GLY A 298 -9.10 6.40 8.93
CA GLY A 298 -10.04 6.00 9.97
C GLY A 298 -11.49 6.00 9.53
N THR A 299 -12.20 4.94 9.92
CA THR A 299 -13.66 4.85 9.83
C THR A 299 -14.29 5.46 11.08
N ASN A 300 -15.30 6.31 10.91
CA ASN A 300 -15.97 6.99 12.01
C ASN A 300 -17.47 6.69 12.01
N THR A 301 -17.98 6.05 13.07
CA THR A 301 -19.41 5.72 13.17
C THR A 301 -20.25 6.81 13.85
N SER A 302 -19.61 7.83 14.44
CA SER A 302 -20.27 8.80 15.33
C SER A 302 -20.05 10.27 14.98
N SER A 303 -19.30 10.59 13.92
CA SER A 303 -19.14 11.98 13.43
C SER A 303 -19.07 12.04 11.90
N SER A 304 -19.19 13.26 11.36
CA SER A 304 -18.99 13.54 9.93
C SER A 304 -17.53 13.46 9.50
N SER A 305 -16.57 13.60 10.42
CA SER A 305 -15.15 13.60 10.04
C SER A 305 -14.62 12.18 9.75
N VAL A 306 -13.96 12.03 8.60
CA VAL A 306 -13.38 10.77 8.08
C VAL A 306 -11.92 10.98 7.71
N GLY A 307 -11.09 9.96 7.98
CA GLY A 307 -9.66 10.02 7.71
C GLY A 307 -9.31 9.90 6.24
N ARG A 308 -8.32 10.67 5.76
CA ARG A 308 -7.67 10.41 4.46
C ARG A 308 -6.80 9.16 4.57
N ALA A 309 -6.62 8.40 3.51
CA ALA A 309 -5.63 7.33 3.51
C ALA A 309 -4.19 7.89 3.51
N GLY A 310 -3.24 7.06 3.91
CA GLY A 310 -1.81 7.36 3.84
C GLY A 310 -1.18 6.80 2.57
N SER A 311 0.02 6.22 2.64
CA SER A 311 0.70 5.69 1.46
C SER A 311 1.39 4.36 1.68
N VAL A 312 1.55 3.61 0.58
CA VAL A 312 2.40 2.40 0.53
C VAL A 312 3.42 2.54 -0.59
N THR A 313 4.70 2.38 -0.28
CA THR A 313 5.80 2.44 -1.25
C THR A 313 6.64 1.18 -1.14
N LEU A 314 6.72 0.42 -2.24
CA LEU A 314 7.57 -0.76 -2.38
C LEU A 314 8.61 -0.47 -3.46
N GLN A 315 9.89 -0.49 -3.09
CA GLN A 315 10.98 -0.18 -4.01
C GLN A 315 12.08 -1.24 -3.90
N GLY A 316 12.46 -1.82 -5.03
CA GLY A 316 13.54 -2.81 -5.10
C GLY A 316 14.26 -2.81 -6.44
N HIS A 317 15.21 -3.72 -6.62
CA HIS A 317 15.65 -4.09 -7.98
C HIS A 317 14.49 -4.74 -8.74
N HIS A 318 13.75 -5.62 -8.05
CA HIS A 318 12.49 -6.20 -8.50
C HIS A 318 11.43 -5.98 -7.43
N VAL A 319 10.16 -5.93 -7.84
CA VAL A 319 9.01 -5.93 -6.95
C VAL A 319 8.07 -7.06 -7.35
N SER A 320 7.70 -7.92 -6.40
CA SER A 320 6.84 -9.08 -6.67
C SER A 320 5.67 -9.14 -5.69
N LEU A 321 4.45 -9.23 -6.19
CA LEU A 321 3.26 -9.50 -5.39
C LEU A 321 2.63 -10.80 -5.89
N THR A 322 2.61 -11.83 -5.05
CA THR A 322 2.22 -13.18 -5.48
C THR A 322 1.18 -13.78 -4.54
N GLY A 323 -0.07 -13.85 -5.01
CA GLY A 323 -1.20 -14.45 -4.32
C GLY A 323 -1.53 -15.87 -4.78
N ASN A 324 -2.07 -16.68 -3.85
CA ASN A 324 -2.55 -18.05 -4.09
C ASN A 324 -4.08 -18.14 -4.04
N GLY A 325 -4.80 -17.18 -4.66
CA GLY A 325 -6.27 -17.16 -4.67
C GLY A 325 -6.93 -16.48 -3.47
N THR A 326 -6.14 -16.00 -2.50
CA THR A 326 -6.57 -15.06 -1.45
C THR A 326 -5.66 -13.83 -1.45
N ASP A 327 -6.22 -12.69 -1.88
CA ASP A 327 -6.01 -11.33 -1.36
C ASP A 327 -4.61 -10.93 -0.84
N VAL A 328 -3.59 -10.98 -1.71
CA VAL A 328 -2.43 -10.09 -1.54
C VAL A 328 -2.92 -8.67 -1.73
N ASN A 329 -3.22 -8.00 -0.62
CA ASN A 329 -3.92 -6.73 -0.60
C ASN A 329 -2.96 -5.62 -0.16
N VAL A 330 -2.70 -4.68 -1.05
CA VAL A 330 -2.09 -3.39 -0.73
C VAL A 330 -3.17 -2.32 -0.83
N THR A 331 -3.52 -1.70 0.30
CA THR A 331 -4.63 -0.74 0.36
C THR A 331 -4.23 0.59 0.95
N ALA A 332 -4.69 1.67 0.30
CA ALA A 332 -4.62 3.05 0.77
C ALA A 332 -6.00 3.70 0.60
N ASN A 333 -7.00 3.15 1.30
CA ASN A 333 -8.39 3.57 1.20
C ASN A 333 -8.73 4.70 2.17
N GLY A 334 -9.52 5.67 1.70
CA GLY A 334 -10.10 6.68 2.55
C GLY A 334 -11.08 6.09 3.56
N GLY A 335 -11.12 6.68 4.75
CA GLY A 335 -12.04 6.32 5.82
C GLY A 335 -13.51 6.41 5.40
N GLN A 336 -14.40 5.75 6.12
CA GLN A 336 -15.84 5.78 5.84
C GLN A 336 -16.62 6.22 7.08
N SER A 337 -17.64 7.05 6.90
CA SER A 337 -18.62 7.39 7.92
C SER A 337 -19.93 6.67 7.66
N THR A 338 -20.32 5.79 8.58
CA THR A 338 -21.59 5.08 8.49
C THR A 338 -22.78 5.98 8.81
N LEU A 339 -22.56 7.15 9.44
CA LEU A 339 -23.61 8.08 9.86
C LEU A 339 -24.02 9.04 8.73
N THR A 340 -23.03 9.59 8.02
CA THR A 340 -23.27 10.61 6.97
C THR A 340 -23.05 10.06 5.56
N GLY A 341 -22.61 8.81 5.45
CA GLY A 341 -22.13 8.22 4.20
C GLY A 341 -20.82 8.85 3.70
N GLN A 342 -20.20 9.80 4.44
CA GLN A 342 -19.00 10.51 3.99
C GLN A 342 -17.81 9.57 3.87
N ALA A 343 -17.01 9.77 2.82
CA ALA A 343 -15.75 9.04 2.62
C ALA A 343 -14.55 9.99 2.69
N GLY A 344 -13.44 9.50 3.23
CA GLY A 344 -12.15 10.18 3.22
C GLY A 344 -11.48 10.04 1.86
N GLN A 345 -10.48 10.86 1.56
CA GLN A 345 -9.74 10.75 0.31
C GLN A 345 -8.87 9.50 0.31
N ALA A 346 -8.74 8.84 -0.84
CA ALA A 346 -7.77 7.76 -1.02
C ALA A 346 -6.32 8.27 -0.95
N GLY A 347 -5.39 7.34 -0.79
CA GLY A 347 -3.97 7.59 -0.71
C GLY A 347 -3.19 7.23 -1.97
N THR A 348 -1.90 6.98 -1.81
CA THR A 348 -0.99 6.63 -2.91
C THR A 348 -0.37 5.26 -2.70
N ILE A 349 -0.33 4.46 -3.77
CA ILE A 349 0.43 3.21 -3.82
C ILE A 349 1.50 3.35 -4.91
N THR A 350 2.76 3.12 -4.54
CA THR A 350 3.90 3.18 -5.48
C THR A 350 4.65 1.85 -5.47
N LEU A 351 4.80 1.24 -6.64
CA LEU A 351 5.66 0.08 -6.87
C LEU A 351 6.79 0.51 -7.82
N GLN A 352 8.05 0.38 -7.40
CA GLN A 352 9.19 0.82 -8.20
C GLN A 352 10.26 -0.27 -8.29
N ALA A 353 10.46 -0.82 -9.49
CA ALA A 353 11.57 -1.71 -9.81
C ALA A 353 12.69 -0.93 -10.52
N THR A 354 13.74 -0.62 -9.76
CA THR A 354 14.84 0.27 -10.17
C THR A 354 15.83 -0.35 -11.17
N ALA A 355 15.84 -1.68 -11.31
CA ALA A 355 16.78 -2.38 -12.19
C ALA A 355 16.17 -3.60 -12.90
N GLY A 356 14.87 -3.84 -12.72
CA GLY A 356 14.22 -5.07 -13.11
C GLY A 356 12.72 -4.91 -13.27
N ASP A 357 11.98 -5.92 -12.84
CA ASP A 357 10.57 -6.09 -13.17
C ASP A 357 9.65 -5.82 -11.97
N VAL A 358 8.43 -5.38 -12.27
CA VAL A 358 7.29 -5.49 -11.36
C VAL A 358 6.41 -6.65 -11.81
N THR A 359 6.25 -7.66 -10.95
CA THR A 359 5.36 -8.80 -11.20
C THR A 359 4.21 -8.78 -10.21
N MET A 360 2.99 -8.88 -10.72
CA MET A 360 1.79 -9.11 -9.92
C MET A 360 1.07 -10.36 -10.42
N THR A 361 0.89 -11.34 -9.54
CA THR A 361 0.17 -12.57 -9.86
C THR A 361 -0.92 -12.77 -8.80
N ASN A 362 -2.20 -12.71 -9.19
CA ASN A 362 -3.34 -12.78 -8.26
C ASN A 362 -3.23 -11.79 -7.07
N ALA A 363 -2.75 -10.58 -7.35
CA ALA A 363 -2.54 -9.54 -6.35
C ALA A 363 -3.45 -8.33 -6.58
N LYS A 364 -3.74 -7.60 -5.49
CA LYS A 364 -4.67 -6.48 -5.48
C LYS A 364 -4.01 -5.20 -4.96
N LEU A 365 -4.13 -4.14 -5.74
CA LEU A 365 -3.80 -2.77 -5.33
C LEU A 365 -5.09 -1.95 -5.30
N VAL A 366 -5.40 -1.31 -4.17
CA VAL A 366 -6.63 -0.50 -4.04
C VAL A 366 -6.32 0.82 -3.36
N ALA A 367 -6.55 1.92 -4.09
CA ALA A 367 -6.50 3.28 -3.56
C ALA A 367 -7.88 3.91 -3.75
N SER A 368 -8.86 3.55 -2.90
CA SER A 368 -10.25 3.99 -3.03
C SER A 368 -10.73 4.88 -1.90
N GLY A 369 -11.50 5.93 -2.20
CA GLY A 369 -11.97 6.90 -1.21
C GLY A 369 -13.03 7.83 -1.80
N ARG A 370 -13.46 8.91 -1.15
CA ARG A 370 -14.38 9.88 -1.78
C ARG A 370 -13.87 10.34 -3.13
N HIS A 371 -12.56 10.51 -3.27
CA HIS A 371 -11.90 10.54 -4.56
C HIS A 371 -10.99 9.32 -4.62
N GLY A 372 -10.90 8.69 -5.79
CA GLY A 372 -9.92 7.65 -6.05
C GLY A 372 -8.50 8.21 -5.89
N GLY A 373 -7.57 7.33 -5.52
CA GLY A 373 -6.20 7.68 -5.19
C GLY A 373 -5.27 7.54 -6.38
N ASN A 374 -3.97 7.50 -6.11
CA ASN A 374 -2.97 7.33 -7.17
C ASN A 374 -2.28 5.99 -7.01
N ILE A 375 -2.16 5.25 -8.12
CA ILE A 375 -1.37 4.02 -8.19
C ILE A 375 -0.33 4.19 -9.28
N ASP A 376 0.94 4.23 -8.88
CA ASP A 376 2.08 4.40 -9.78
C ASP A 376 2.94 3.13 -9.75
N ILE A 377 3.11 2.51 -10.91
CA ILE A 377 3.91 1.30 -11.10
C ILE A 377 5.00 1.62 -12.12
N GLU A 378 6.25 1.59 -11.70
CA GLU A 378 7.41 1.89 -12.53
C GLU A 378 8.38 0.71 -12.54
N ALA A 379 8.85 0.31 -13.72
CA ALA A 379 9.85 -0.74 -13.86
C ALA A 379 10.84 -0.39 -14.98
N THR A 380 12.14 -0.54 -14.77
CA THR A 380 13.09 -0.42 -15.89
C THR A 380 12.96 -1.57 -16.89
N GLY A 381 12.56 -2.75 -16.40
CA GLY A 381 12.30 -3.95 -17.19
C GLY A 381 10.83 -4.07 -17.60
N GLN A 382 10.17 -5.12 -17.13
CA GLN A 382 8.78 -5.44 -17.45
C GLN A 382 7.83 -5.11 -16.28
N ILE A 383 6.63 -4.63 -16.60
CA ILE A 383 5.46 -4.73 -15.72
C ILE A 383 4.61 -5.90 -16.20
N ARG A 384 4.35 -6.87 -15.33
CA ARG A 384 3.52 -8.03 -15.63
C ARG A 384 2.35 -8.15 -14.66
N LEU A 385 1.13 -8.02 -15.16
CA LEU A 385 -0.10 -8.25 -14.40
C LEU A 385 -0.71 -9.57 -14.85
N GLN A 386 -0.78 -10.56 -13.96
CA GLN A 386 -1.18 -11.93 -14.27
C GLN A 386 -2.21 -12.48 -13.30
N GLY A 387 -2.95 -13.49 -13.74
CA GLY A 387 -3.96 -14.16 -12.94
C GLY A 387 -5.18 -13.27 -12.71
N ASN A 388 -5.78 -13.37 -11.51
CA ASN A 388 -6.86 -12.50 -11.04
C ASN A 388 -6.32 -11.17 -10.46
N GLY A 389 -5.28 -10.59 -11.09
CA GLY A 389 -4.72 -9.30 -10.65
C GLY A 389 -5.74 -8.16 -10.77
N TYR A 390 -5.80 -7.27 -9.78
CA TYR A 390 -6.76 -6.15 -9.74
C TYR A 390 -6.11 -4.87 -9.22
N VAL A 391 -6.10 -3.82 -10.03
CA VAL A 391 -5.56 -2.50 -9.68
C VAL A 391 -6.70 -1.50 -9.77
N ALA A 392 -7.06 -0.88 -8.65
CA ALA A 392 -8.19 0.05 -8.61
C ALA A 392 -7.92 1.34 -7.86
N ALA A 393 -8.24 2.44 -8.53
CA ALA A 393 -8.21 3.80 -8.00
C ALA A 393 -9.62 4.38 -8.03
N ASN A 394 -10.57 3.75 -7.33
CA ASN A 394 -11.98 4.08 -7.46
C ASN A 394 -12.43 5.11 -6.44
N ALA A 395 -13.39 5.95 -6.80
CA ALA A 395 -14.17 6.62 -5.79
C ALA A 395 -15.01 5.60 -4.97
N ALA A 396 -15.39 5.94 -3.75
CA ALA A 396 -16.10 5.07 -2.83
C ALA A 396 -17.63 5.18 -3.04
N ASN A 397 -18.33 4.07 -3.02
CA ASN A 397 -19.79 4.02 -3.24
C ASN A 397 -20.55 4.92 -2.26
N GLY A 398 -21.60 5.60 -2.74
CA GLY A 398 -22.46 6.44 -1.90
C GLY A 398 -22.01 7.89 -1.73
N GLN A 399 -20.95 8.30 -2.43
CA GLN A 399 -20.41 9.67 -2.40
C GLN A 399 -20.19 10.21 -3.81
N VAL A 400 -20.12 11.53 -3.91
CA VAL A 400 -19.77 12.23 -5.15
C VAL A 400 -18.25 12.30 -5.25
N GLY A 401 -17.70 11.59 -6.24
CA GLY A 401 -16.28 11.31 -6.27
C GLY A 401 -15.70 11.02 -7.65
N ASN A 402 -14.64 11.74 -8.01
CA ASN A 402 -13.84 11.42 -9.18
C ASN A 402 -13.03 10.13 -8.98
N GLY A 403 -12.92 9.32 -10.03
CA GLY A 403 -11.93 8.25 -10.11
C GLY A 403 -10.51 8.81 -9.99
N GLY A 404 -9.59 7.98 -9.55
CA GLY A 404 -8.19 8.30 -9.32
C GLY A 404 -7.32 8.08 -10.56
N THR A 405 -6.01 8.01 -10.36
CA THR A 405 -5.04 7.81 -11.44
C THR A 405 -4.30 6.48 -11.31
N ILE A 406 -4.15 5.77 -12.42
CA ILE A 406 -3.29 4.58 -12.53
C ILE A 406 -2.24 4.84 -13.60
N THR A 407 -0.97 4.76 -13.23
CA THR A 407 0.17 4.97 -14.13
C THR A 407 1.04 3.72 -14.14
N LEU A 408 1.30 3.16 -15.32
CA LEU A 408 2.28 2.10 -15.55
C LEU A 408 3.34 2.63 -16.51
N ASP A 409 4.61 2.60 -16.11
CA ASP A 409 5.76 3.01 -16.94
C ASP A 409 6.84 1.93 -16.95
N ALA A 410 7.16 1.38 -18.13
CA ALA A 410 8.16 0.31 -18.26
C ALA A 410 8.82 0.18 -19.63
N SER A 411 9.75 -0.77 -19.77
CA SER A 411 10.19 -1.20 -21.11
C SER A 411 9.11 -2.02 -21.81
N ASP A 412 8.55 -3.00 -21.11
CA ASP A 412 7.41 -3.79 -21.58
C ASP A 412 6.29 -3.79 -20.54
N ILE A 413 5.05 -3.68 -21.00
CA ILE A 413 3.86 -3.87 -20.17
C ILE A 413 3.11 -5.08 -20.73
N ALA A 414 2.93 -6.10 -19.91
CA ALA A 414 2.13 -7.28 -20.24
C ALA A 414 0.99 -7.43 -19.23
N ILE A 415 -0.24 -7.48 -19.74
CA ILE A 415 -1.44 -7.74 -18.95
C ILE A 415 -2.04 -9.04 -19.45
N THR A 416 -1.94 -10.09 -18.64
CA THR A 416 -2.56 -11.40 -18.90
C THR A 416 -3.68 -11.61 -17.90
N ALA A 417 -4.90 -11.20 -18.28
CA ALA A 417 -6.07 -11.35 -17.43
C ALA A 417 -6.56 -12.81 -17.46
N HIS A 418 -6.56 -13.47 -16.30
CA HIS A 418 -7.23 -14.76 -16.10
C HIS A 418 -8.41 -14.58 -15.14
N GLY A 419 -9.56 -15.17 -15.44
CA GLY A 419 -10.72 -15.16 -14.52
C GLY A 419 -11.67 -13.97 -14.67
N ALA A 420 -12.43 -13.64 -13.61
CA ALA A 420 -13.72 -12.94 -13.66
C ALA A 420 -13.70 -11.39 -13.56
N TYR A 421 -12.53 -10.74 -13.49
CA TYR A 421 -12.43 -9.35 -13.03
C TYR A 421 -11.77 -8.38 -14.02
N GLU A 422 -12.10 -7.10 -13.85
CA GLU A 422 -11.46 -5.96 -14.54
C GLU A 422 -10.04 -5.75 -14.00
N THR A 423 -9.01 -5.63 -14.85
CA THR A 423 -7.62 -5.61 -14.35
C THR A 423 -7.17 -4.24 -13.86
N LEU A 424 -7.44 -3.18 -14.63
CA LEU A 424 -7.17 -1.79 -14.25
C LEU A 424 -8.48 -1.01 -14.20
N VAL A 425 -8.80 -0.43 -13.04
CA VAL A 425 -10.08 0.27 -12.82
C VAL A 425 -9.87 1.63 -12.17
N ALA A 426 -10.37 2.68 -12.81
CA ALA A 426 -10.39 4.03 -12.25
C ALA A 426 -11.79 4.61 -12.40
N GLU A 427 -12.68 4.17 -11.51
CA GLU A 427 -14.12 4.46 -11.57
C GLU A 427 -14.50 5.62 -10.63
N GLY A 428 -15.32 6.55 -11.14
CA GLY A 428 -16.00 7.55 -10.29
C GLY A 428 -17.27 6.97 -9.67
N THR A 429 -17.71 7.44 -8.51
CA THR A 429 -18.92 6.92 -7.83
C THR A 429 -19.92 8.02 -7.55
N GLN A 430 -21.14 7.60 -7.19
CA GLN A 430 -22.29 8.46 -6.96
C GLN A 430 -22.94 8.19 -5.59
N ASN A 431 -23.62 9.20 -5.06
CA ASN A 431 -24.54 9.07 -3.93
C ASN A 431 -25.99 8.93 -4.44
N PRO A 432 -26.71 7.83 -4.17
CA PRO A 432 -28.09 7.67 -4.61
C PRO A 432 -29.09 8.66 -3.99
N LEU A 433 -28.71 9.42 -2.94
CA LEU A 433 -29.64 10.23 -2.14
C LEU A 433 -29.64 11.74 -2.44
N ASN A 434 -28.70 12.29 -3.23
CA ASN A 434 -28.64 13.73 -3.50
C ASN A 434 -28.40 14.03 -4.99
N ALA A 435 -29.37 14.72 -5.60
CA ALA A 435 -29.47 15.00 -7.04
C ALA A 435 -28.48 16.06 -7.60
N ALA A 436 -27.39 16.38 -6.89
CA ALA A 436 -26.58 17.58 -7.19
C ALA A 436 -25.06 17.40 -7.13
N GLY A 437 -24.52 16.17 -7.19
CA GLY A 437 -23.07 16.02 -7.28
C GLY A 437 -22.65 14.83 -8.14
N GLN A 438 -21.58 15.07 -8.91
CA GLN A 438 -21.15 14.28 -10.05
C GLN A 438 -19.72 13.76 -9.82
N GLY A 439 -19.47 12.47 -9.98
CA GLY A 439 -18.12 11.89 -10.02
C GLY A 439 -17.67 11.64 -11.44
N ASN A 440 -16.54 12.21 -11.87
CA ASN A 440 -15.93 11.91 -13.18
C ASN A 440 -15.18 10.57 -13.15
N GLY A 441 -15.02 9.92 -14.31
CA GLY A 441 -14.07 8.81 -14.45
C GLY A 441 -12.64 9.24 -14.14
N GLY A 442 -11.79 8.28 -13.78
CA GLY A 442 -10.38 8.54 -13.47
C GLY A 442 -9.50 8.69 -14.72
N SER A 443 -8.20 8.44 -14.56
CA SER A 443 -7.24 8.39 -15.66
C SER A 443 -6.36 7.16 -15.55
N ILE A 444 -6.18 6.44 -16.66
CA ILE A 444 -5.26 5.30 -16.76
C ILE A 444 -4.24 5.60 -17.86
N SER A 445 -2.95 5.49 -17.54
CA SER A 445 -1.85 5.69 -18.48
C SER A 445 -0.89 4.51 -18.45
N LEU A 446 -0.67 3.89 -19.60
CA LEU A 446 0.32 2.84 -19.82
C LEU A 446 1.34 3.38 -20.82
N THR A 447 2.59 3.50 -20.39
CA THR A 447 3.71 3.92 -21.23
C THR A 447 4.76 2.83 -21.25
N ALA A 448 5.03 2.28 -22.42
CA ALA A 448 6.08 1.30 -22.64
C ALA A 448 7.08 1.83 -23.67
N SER A 449 8.39 1.74 -23.37
CA SER A 449 9.43 2.11 -24.34
C SER A 449 9.52 1.12 -25.52
N ARG A 450 9.03 -0.12 -25.34
CA ARG A 450 8.95 -1.13 -26.39
C ARG A 450 7.51 -1.60 -26.59
N THR A 451 7.03 -2.54 -25.79
CA THR A 451 5.75 -3.21 -26.06
C THR A 451 4.69 -3.00 -24.99
N ILE A 452 3.45 -2.85 -25.44
CA ILE A 452 2.27 -3.07 -24.60
C ILE A 452 1.55 -4.28 -25.19
N ASP A 453 1.45 -5.35 -24.42
CA ASP A 453 0.74 -6.57 -24.78
C ASP A 453 -0.38 -6.84 -23.78
N ILE A 454 -1.61 -6.88 -24.28
CA ILE A 454 -2.80 -7.14 -23.47
C ILE A 454 -3.45 -8.40 -24.01
N ASP A 455 -3.28 -9.49 -23.27
CA ASP A 455 -3.87 -10.79 -23.57
C ASP A 455 -4.95 -11.11 -22.53
N SER A 456 -6.10 -11.57 -23.02
CA SER A 456 -7.16 -12.05 -22.14
C SER A 456 -7.43 -13.52 -22.43
N THR A 457 -7.18 -14.36 -21.42
CA THR A 457 -7.52 -15.78 -21.46
C THR A 457 -8.78 -16.00 -20.62
N ALA A 458 -9.86 -16.42 -21.28
CA ALA A 458 -11.16 -16.55 -20.65
C ALA A 458 -11.31 -17.86 -19.86
N ASP A 459 -11.66 -17.74 -18.57
CA ASP A 459 -12.50 -18.70 -17.85
C ASP A 459 -13.86 -18.03 -17.54
N ASN A 460 -14.93 -18.44 -18.22
CA ASN A 460 -16.37 -18.15 -17.98
C ASN A 460 -16.96 -16.72 -18.20
N ALA A 461 -18.29 -16.72 -18.41
CA ALA A 461 -19.15 -15.76 -19.10
C ALA A 461 -19.45 -14.41 -18.39
N GLY A 462 -18.74 -13.36 -18.77
CA GLY A 462 -19.07 -11.97 -18.42
C GLY A 462 -18.31 -10.98 -19.31
N VAL A 463 -18.83 -9.76 -19.47
CA VAL A 463 -18.11 -8.66 -20.13
C VAL A 463 -16.94 -8.30 -19.23
N LYS A 464 -15.71 -8.57 -19.68
CA LYS A 464 -14.49 -8.37 -18.90
C LYS A 464 -13.64 -7.29 -19.55
N THR A 465 -13.25 -6.30 -18.76
CA THR A 465 -12.52 -5.11 -19.24
C THR A 465 -11.07 -5.15 -18.79
N ALA A 466 -10.11 -5.10 -19.72
CA ALA A 466 -8.69 -5.03 -19.34
C ALA A 466 -8.35 -3.67 -18.71
N VAL A 467 -8.85 -2.58 -19.31
CA VAL A 467 -8.61 -1.19 -18.88
C VAL A 467 -9.92 -0.41 -18.81
N MET A 468 -10.33 -0.02 -17.60
CA MET A 468 -11.62 0.61 -17.36
C MET A 468 -11.47 1.93 -16.61
N SER A 469 -11.86 3.03 -17.24
CA SER A 469 -11.90 4.35 -16.64
C SER A 469 -13.27 4.98 -16.87
N VAL A 470 -14.25 4.59 -16.07
CA VAL A 470 -15.65 4.96 -16.30
C VAL A 470 -16.20 5.84 -15.18
N ARG A 471 -17.33 6.46 -15.48
CA ARG A 471 -18.25 6.94 -14.46
C ARG A 471 -19.04 5.76 -13.88
N GLY A 472 -19.33 5.82 -12.58
CA GLY A 472 -20.18 4.87 -11.86
C GLY A 472 -21.56 4.67 -12.49
N SER A 473 -22.09 3.45 -12.33
CA SER A 473 -23.17 2.85 -13.12
C SER A 473 -24.59 3.40 -12.93
N ASN A 474 -24.81 4.51 -12.22
CA ASN A 474 -26.18 5.00 -11.97
C ASN A 474 -26.68 5.92 -13.10
N SER A 475 -27.91 5.67 -13.57
CA SER A 475 -28.48 6.17 -14.82
C SER A 475 -28.89 7.66 -14.84
N ASP A 476 -28.88 8.35 -13.70
CA ASP A 476 -29.75 9.53 -13.54
C ASP A 476 -29.01 10.88 -13.40
N GLN A 477 -27.68 10.94 -13.57
CA GLN A 477 -26.89 12.16 -13.28
C GLN A 477 -25.67 12.34 -14.21
N ALA A 478 -25.34 13.59 -14.58
CA ALA A 478 -24.21 13.94 -15.44
C ALA A 478 -22.83 13.67 -14.81
N GLY A 479 -21.81 13.43 -15.63
CA GLY A 479 -20.40 13.26 -15.23
C GLY A 479 -19.57 12.83 -16.43
N ASN A 480 -18.31 13.28 -16.49
CA ASN A 480 -17.45 13.00 -17.63
C ASN A 480 -16.90 11.57 -17.58
N GLY A 481 -16.75 10.98 -18.77
CA GLY A 481 -16.01 9.74 -18.97
C GLY A 481 -14.55 9.88 -18.51
N GLY A 482 -13.91 8.74 -18.23
CA GLY A 482 -12.50 8.73 -17.85
C GLY A 482 -11.57 8.92 -19.04
N ARG A 483 -10.27 8.80 -18.77
CA ARG A 483 -9.22 8.95 -19.78
C ARG A 483 -8.32 7.73 -19.80
N ILE A 484 -8.06 7.19 -20.98
CA ILE A 484 -7.18 6.05 -21.18
C ILE A 484 -6.10 6.43 -22.20
N TYR A 485 -4.84 6.33 -21.79
CA TYR A 485 -3.67 6.62 -22.62
C TYR A 485 -2.80 5.37 -22.72
N LEU A 486 -2.62 4.84 -23.92
CA LEU A 486 -1.73 3.72 -24.20
C LEU A 486 -0.63 4.17 -25.17
N LYS A 487 0.63 4.09 -24.75
CA LYS A 487 1.77 4.49 -25.58
C LYS A 487 2.83 3.41 -25.58
N ALA A 488 3.07 2.79 -26.73
CA ALA A 488 4.16 1.84 -26.93
C ALA A 488 5.22 2.45 -27.88
N GLY A 489 6.50 2.21 -27.63
CA GLY A 489 7.56 2.66 -28.54
C GLY A 489 7.63 1.83 -29.82
N THR A 490 7.34 0.54 -29.75
CA THR A 490 7.38 -0.38 -30.91
C THR A 490 6.02 -0.98 -31.21
N THR A 491 5.43 -1.75 -30.29
CA THR A 491 4.24 -2.56 -30.60
C THR A 491 3.17 -2.40 -29.53
N LEU A 492 1.95 -2.17 -29.96
CA LEU A 492 0.76 -2.32 -29.13
C LEU A 492 -0.08 -3.48 -29.69
N SER A 493 -0.20 -4.55 -28.91
CA SER A 493 -1.03 -5.72 -29.25
C SER A 493 -2.17 -5.89 -28.25
N PHE A 494 -3.32 -6.26 -28.80
CA PHE A 494 -4.40 -6.86 -28.05
C PHE A 494 -4.85 -8.11 -28.79
N ASP A 495 -4.86 -9.24 -28.09
CA ASP A 495 -5.37 -10.49 -28.64
C ASP A 495 -6.36 -11.16 -27.68
N GLU A 496 -7.40 -11.75 -28.24
CA GLU A 496 -8.37 -12.54 -27.50
C GLU A 496 -8.30 -14.00 -27.95
N HIS A 497 -7.83 -14.85 -27.04
CA HIS A 497 -7.48 -16.23 -27.35
C HIS A 497 -8.67 -17.20 -27.52
N GLN A 498 -9.93 -16.75 -27.46
CA GLN A 498 -11.12 -17.65 -27.47
C GLN A 498 -12.17 -17.29 -28.53
N ALA A 499 -12.77 -18.33 -29.12
CA ALA A 499 -13.59 -18.29 -30.34
C ALA A 499 -15.10 -18.02 -30.14
N ASP A 500 -15.52 -17.54 -28.97
CA ASP A 500 -16.94 -17.26 -28.73
C ASP A 500 -17.33 -15.91 -29.37
N ALA A 501 -17.93 -15.99 -30.55
CA ALA A 501 -18.32 -14.85 -31.37
C ALA A 501 -19.36 -13.91 -30.69
N GLN A 502 -19.94 -14.30 -29.55
CA GLN A 502 -20.99 -13.53 -28.88
C GLN A 502 -20.48 -12.52 -27.84
N PHE A 503 -19.22 -12.60 -27.40
CA PHE A 503 -18.69 -11.73 -26.36
C PHE A 503 -17.51 -10.90 -26.85
N LYS A 504 -17.79 -9.69 -27.36
CA LYS A 504 -16.74 -8.69 -27.61
C LYS A 504 -16.21 -8.17 -26.27
N ARG A 505 -14.95 -8.45 -25.95
CA ARG A 505 -14.32 -7.97 -24.71
C ARG A 505 -13.87 -6.53 -24.82
N LEU A 506 -14.04 -5.80 -23.73
CA LEU A 506 -13.79 -4.38 -23.64
C LEU A 506 -12.29 -4.18 -23.35
N LEU A 507 -11.53 -3.77 -24.36
CA LEU A 507 -10.12 -3.42 -24.17
C LEU A 507 -10.02 -2.15 -23.32
N ALA A 508 -10.75 -1.12 -23.73
CA ALA A 508 -10.77 0.18 -23.08
C ALA A 508 -12.19 0.72 -22.96
N ASN A 509 -12.61 1.07 -21.74
CA ASN A 509 -13.88 1.73 -21.47
C ASN A 509 -13.66 3.08 -20.80
N ALA A 510 -14.05 4.15 -21.48
CA ALA A 510 -13.95 5.51 -20.99
C ALA A 510 -15.35 6.16 -20.80
N ASN A 511 -16.43 5.38 -20.73
CA ASN A 511 -17.79 5.92 -20.90
C ASN A 511 -18.20 6.99 -19.86
N GLY A 512 -18.86 8.03 -20.39
CA GLY A 512 -19.45 9.13 -19.65
C GLY A 512 -20.89 8.89 -19.26
N GLY A 513 -21.41 9.78 -18.41
CA GLY A 513 -22.76 9.67 -17.87
C GLY A 513 -23.89 10.12 -18.78
N GLN A 514 -25.09 9.66 -18.47
CA GLN A 514 -26.33 10.15 -19.09
C GLN A 514 -26.51 11.65 -18.77
N ALA A 515 -26.82 12.45 -19.79
CA ALA A 515 -27.21 13.85 -19.60
C ALA A 515 -28.67 13.92 -19.10
N HIS A 516 -28.89 14.49 -17.91
CA HIS A 516 -30.23 14.75 -17.39
C HIS A 516 -30.43 16.28 -17.23
N GLN A 517 -31.61 16.75 -17.65
CA GLN A 517 -32.13 18.13 -17.62
C GLN A 517 -31.13 19.22 -17.16
N GLY A 518 -30.37 19.77 -18.12
CA GLY A 518 -29.51 20.94 -17.92
C GLY A 518 -28.04 20.67 -17.56
N ASN A 519 -27.65 19.40 -17.34
CA ASN A 519 -26.25 19.05 -17.05
C ASN A 519 -25.63 18.23 -18.19
N ASN A 520 -24.50 18.73 -18.71
CA ASN A 520 -23.74 18.14 -19.80
C ASN A 520 -22.79 17.07 -19.27
N GLY A 521 -23.08 15.80 -19.52
CA GLY A 521 -22.10 14.71 -19.32
C GLY A 521 -21.22 14.58 -20.57
N GLY A 522 -19.90 14.66 -20.40
CA GLY A 522 -18.94 14.46 -21.48
C GLY A 522 -18.58 12.99 -21.69
N GLY A 523 -18.38 12.60 -22.94
CA GLY A 523 -17.80 11.29 -23.30
C GLY A 523 -16.37 11.13 -22.80
N GLY A 524 -15.85 9.91 -22.95
CA GLY A 524 -14.50 9.56 -22.56
C GLY A 524 -13.44 9.95 -23.58
N LEU A 525 -12.17 9.77 -23.19
CA LEU A 525 -11.03 9.85 -24.09
C LEU A 525 -10.25 8.54 -24.08
N ILE A 526 -10.07 7.94 -25.26
CA ILE A 526 -9.13 6.84 -25.48
C ILE A 526 -8.09 7.31 -26.50
N GLN A 527 -6.82 7.34 -26.10
CA GLN A 527 -5.70 7.65 -26.98
C GLN A 527 -4.70 6.51 -26.98
N MET A 528 -4.40 6.00 -28.16
CA MET A 528 -3.46 4.90 -28.36
C MET A 528 -2.40 5.32 -29.38
N SER A 529 -1.13 5.09 -29.05
CA SER A 529 0.00 5.37 -29.94
C SER A 529 1.05 4.26 -29.91
N ALA A 530 1.54 3.85 -31.08
CA ALA A 530 2.55 2.81 -31.20
C ALA A 530 3.41 2.96 -32.47
N GLY A 531 4.53 2.24 -32.57
CA GLY A 531 5.18 2.01 -33.85
C GLY A 531 4.23 1.25 -34.79
N SER A 532 3.84 0.05 -34.40
CA SER A 532 2.78 -0.78 -35.01
C SER A 532 1.69 -1.11 -33.99
N MET A 533 0.44 -1.21 -34.44
CA MET A 533 -0.71 -1.55 -33.62
C MET A 533 -1.51 -2.71 -34.22
N ALA A 534 -1.80 -3.72 -33.41
CA ALA A 534 -2.64 -4.86 -33.79
C ALA A 534 -3.72 -5.08 -32.73
N LEU A 535 -4.97 -4.76 -33.07
CA LEU A 535 -6.14 -4.98 -32.21
C LEU A 535 -6.99 -6.10 -32.81
N ASN A 536 -6.98 -7.27 -32.17
CA ASN A 536 -7.78 -8.41 -32.58
C ASN A 536 -8.93 -8.64 -31.58
N ARG A 537 -10.18 -8.57 -32.04
CA ARG A 537 -11.41 -8.71 -31.22
C ARG A 537 -11.52 -7.70 -30.06
N ALA A 538 -10.87 -6.54 -30.19
CA ALA A 538 -10.94 -5.50 -29.17
C ALA A 538 -12.27 -4.75 -29.21
N LYS A 539 -12.76 -4.29 -28.05
CA LYS A 539 -13.77 -3.22 -27.98
C LYS A 539 -13.17 -1.97 -27.31
N LEU A 540 -13.25 -0.83 -27.99
CA LEU A 540 -12.92 0.50 -27.49
C LEU A 540 -14.24 1.28 -27.35
N ASP A 541 -14.56 1.76 -26.16
CA ASP A 541 -15.81 2.48 -25.90
C ASP A 541 -15.52 3.77 -25.14
N ALA A 542 -15.74 4.91 -25.78
CA ALA A 542 -15.58 6.24 -25.19
C ALA A 542 -16.92 7.00 -25.16
N SER A 543 -18.04 6.30 -25.26
CA SER A 543 -19.35 6.92 -25.43
C SER A 543 -19.82 7.75 -24.24
N ALA A 544 -20.52 8.85 -24.52
CA ALA A 544 -21.43 9.45 -23.55
C ALA A 544 -22.69 8.57 -23.43
N GLY A 545 -23.17 8.31 -22.21
CA GLY A 545 -24.33 7.45 -21.98
C GLY A 545 -25.56 7.90 -22.79
N PHE A 546 -26.19 6.95 -23.49
CA PHE A 546 -27.39 7.18 -24.30
C PHE A 546 -28.66 6.71 -23.57
N ASN A 547 -29.72 7.53 -23.50
CA ASN A 547 -31.03 7.13 -22.98
C ASN A 547 -32.02 6.98 -24.15
N GLN A 548 -32.66 5.82 -24.27
CA GLN A 548 -33.56 5.50 -25.38
C GLN A 548 -34.99 6.06 -25.22
N THR A 549 -35.32 6.81 -24.15
CA THR A 549 -36.73 7.02 -23.76
C THR A 549 -37.24 8.46 -23.68
N GLY A 550 -36.51 9.49 -24.13
CA GLY A 550 -36.97 10.88 -24.00
C GLY A 550 -36.74 11.78 -25.23
N THR A 551 -37.83 12.32 -25.78
CA THR A 551 -37.85 13.43 -26.75
C THR A 551 -37.40 14.75 -26.09
N ILE A 552 -36.10 14.93 -25.84
CA ILE A 552 -35.56 16.20 -25.34
C ILE A 552 -34.37 16.60 -26.21
N ALA A 553 -34.55 17.63 -27.04
CA ALA A 553 -33.65 18.05 -28.11
C ALA A 553 -32.47 18.96 -27.66
N ASP A 554 -32.38 19.30 -26.37
CA ASP A 554 -31.57 20.44 -25.90
C ASP A 554 -30.41 20.08 -24.94
N LEU A 555 -29.99 18.81 -24.87
CA LEU A 555 -28.85 18.40 -24.02
C LEU A 555 -27.58 18.25 -24.87
N ALA A 556 -26.57 19.08 -24.61
CA ALA A 556 -25.29 19.11 -25.32
C ALA A 556 -24.19 18.46 -24.48
N GLY A 557 -24.00 17.14 -24.59
CA GLY A 557 -22.84 16.46 -23.99
C GLY A 557 -21.58 16.64 -24.84
N ASP A 558 -20.40 16.71 -24.21
CA ASP A 558 -19.13 16.62 -24.94
C ASP A 558 -19.00 15.21 -25.55
N ALA A 559 -18.43 15.14 -26.74
CA ALA A 559 -18.32 13.88 -27.46
C ALA A 559 -17.24 12.96 -26.88
N GLY A 560 -17.47 11.65 -26.96
CA GLY A 560 -16.40 10.67 -26.83
C GLY A 560 -15.36 10.82 -27.93
N THR A 561 -14.08 10.64 -27.60
CA THR A 561 -12.97 10.64 -28.56
C THR A 561 -12.17 9.34 -28.47
N VAL A 562 -11.97 8.69 -29.61
CA VAL A 562 -11.01 7.60 -29.78
C VAL A 562 -9.99 7.99 -30.84
N ALA A 563 -8.71 8.05 -30.47
CA ALA A 563 -7.62 8.34 -31.37
C ALA A 563 -6.59 7.22 -31.38
N LEU A 564 -6.37 6.61 -32.54
CA LEU A 564 -5.40 5.54 -32.77
C LEU A 564 -4.33 6.07 -33.73
N ARG A 565 -3.07 6.09 -33.28
CA ARG A 565 -1.94 6.65 -34.03
C ARG A 565 -0.82 5.62 -34.16
N THR A 566 -0.36 5.36 -35.38
CA THR A 566 0.80 4.48 -35.64
C THR A 566 1.85 5.17 -36.51
N ALA A 567 3.12 4.78 -36.33
CA ALA A 567 4.16 5.15 -37.29
C ALA A 567 4.11 4.24 -38.52
N ASP A 568 3.87 2.95 -38.30
CA ASP A 568 3.85 1.87 -39.28
C ASP A 568 2.42 1.32 -39.40
N ALA A 569 2.21 0.01 -39.30
CA ALA A 569 0.91 -0.62 -39.54
C ALA A 569 -0.11 -0.40 -38.42
N LEU A 570 -1.38 -0.20 -38.80
CA LEU A 570 -2.55 -0.26 -37.92
C LEU A 570 -3.48 -1.37 -38.42
N ALA A 571 -3.56 -2.47 -37.67
CA ALA A 571 -4.43 -3.60 -37.97
C ALA A 571 -5.58 -3.67 -36.94
N LEU A 572 -6.81 -3.48 -37.42
CA LEU A 572 -8.04 -3.67 -36.65
C LEU A 572 -8.76 -4.91 -37.21
N VAL A 573 -8.76 -6.00 -36.46
CA VAL A 573 -9.37 -7.27 -36.85
C VAL A 573 -10.49 -7.58 -35.87
N ASN A 574 -11.74 -7.72 -36.34
CA ASN A 574 -12.93 -7.95 -35.50
C ASN A 574 -13.09 -6.93 -34.35
N THR A 575 -12.54 -5.72 -34.52
CA THR A 575 -12.54 -4.71 -33.45
C THR A 575 -13.82 -3.85 -33.51
N THR A 576 -14.32 -3.43 -32.37
CA THR A 576 -15.43 -2.47 -32.26
C THR A 576 -14.94 -1.20 -31.59
N VAL A 577 -15.13 -0.07 -32.27
CA VAL A 577 -14.80 1.25 -31.73
C VAL A 577 -16.06 2.08 -31.65
N THR A 578 -16.40 2.54 -30.45
CA THR A 578 -17.57 3.38 -30.18
C THR A 578 -17.10 4.71 -29.62
N ALA A 579 -17.31 5.78 -30.37
CA ALA A 579 -17.14 7.16 -29.93
C ALA A 579 -18.46 7.88 -30.20
N ASN A 580 -19.38 7.86 -29.23
CA ASN A 580 -20.71 8.44 -29.40
C ASN A 580 -20.90 9.68 -28.51
N ALA A 581 -21.66 10.64 -29.01
CA ALA A 581 -22.15 11.78 -28.26
C ALA A 581 -23.61 11.56 -27.87
N SER A 582 -24.04 12.06 -26.71
CA SER A 582 -25.44 12.08 -26.31
C SER A 582 -26.10 13.39 -26.75
N GLY A 583 -27.22 13.30 -27.50
CA GLY A 583 -28.10 14.45 -27.82
C GLY A 583 -27.93 15.04 -29.23
N SER A 584 -28.92 15.81 -29.69
CA SER A 584 -28.99 16.45 -31.02
C SER A 584 -28.16 17.73 -31.15
N ALA A 585 -27.63 18.28 -30.05
CA ALA A 585 -26.94 19.57 -30.00
C ALA A 585 -25.48 19.49 -29.50
N GLY A 586 -24.99 18.31 -29.09
CA GLY A 586 -23.59 18.11 -28.67
C GLY A 586 -22.65 17.91 -29.85
N GLY A 587 -21.38 18.28 -29.71
CA GLY A 587 -20.32 17.97 -30.68
C GLY A 587 -20.31 16.46 -30.94
N GLY A 588 -20.25 16.02 -32.20
CA GLY A 588 -20.32 14.60 -32.51
C GLY A 588 -19.05 13.86 -32.10
N GLY A 589 -19.18 12.55 -31.89
CA GLY A 589 -18.05 11.70 -31.51
C GLY A 589 -16.93 11.78 -32.54
N GLN A 590 -15.68 11.67 -32.07
CA GLN A 590 -14.49 11.71 -32.91
C GLN A 590 -13.81 10.35 -32.92
N LEU A 591 -13.65 9.78 -34.12
CA LEU A 591 -12.76 8.64 -34.37
C LEU A 591 -11.64 9.11 -35.28
N LEU A 592 -10.42 9.11 -34.75
CA LEU A 592 -9.21 9.47 -35.48
C LEU A 592 -8.34 8.22 -35.67
N LEU A 593 -8.05 7.88 -36.93
CA LEU A 593 -7.15 6.80 -37.31
C LEU A 593 -5.98 7.39 -38.13
N GLU A 594 -4.78 7.33 -37.59
CA GLU A 594 -3.58 7.87 -38.25
C GLU A 594 -2.50 6.80 -38.36
N SER A 595 -1.95 6.63 -39.57
CA SER A 595 -0.68 5.92 -39.78
C SER A 595 0.29 6.80 -40.58
N THR A 596 1.51 6.98 -40.11
CA THR A 596 2.45 7.89 -40.81
C THR A 596 3.02 7.26 -42.09
N HIS A 597 3.38 5.98 -42.04
CA HIS A 597 4.11 5.30 -43.13
C HIS A 597 3.51 3.95 -43.53
N GLY A 598 2.59 3.39 -42.74
CA GLY A 598 2.11 2.02 -42.91
C GLY A 598 0.67 1.91 -43.39
N ASP A 599 0.28 0.68 -43.68
CA ASP A 599 -1.09 0.37 -44.08
C ASP A 599 -2.05 0.43 -42.89
N ILE A 600 -3.28 0.88 -43.16
CA ILE A 600 -4.43 0.72 -42.25
C ILE A 600 -5.27 -0.44 -42.78
N VAL A 601 -5.33 -1.53 -42.01
CA VAL A 601 -6.07 -2.75 -42.36
C VAL A 601 -7.28 -2.88 -41.44
N LEU A 602 -8.47 -2.91 -42.03
CA LEU A 602 -9.75 -3.04 -41.33
C LEU A 602 -10.43 -4.34 -41.80
N THR A 603 -10.51 -5.37 -40.96
CA THR A 603 -11.04 -6.69 -41.36
C THR A 603 -12.17 -7.12 -40.43
N ASN A 604 -13.36 -7.43 -40.97
CA ASN A 604 -14.56 -7.86 -40.22
C ASN A 604 -14.86 -6.98 -38.99
N THR A 605 -14.50 -5.71 -39.11
CA THR A 605 -14.60 -4.71 -38.07
C THR A 605 -15.98 -4.06 -38.22
N PHE A 606 -16.49 -3.52 -37.11
CA PHE A 606 -17.43 -2.39 -37.07
C PHE A 606 -18.87 -2.60 -36.55
N ALA A 607 -19.19 -1.73 -35.58
CA ALA A 607 -20.48 -1.11 -35.29
C ALA A 607 -20.15 0.23 -34.56
N GLY A 608 -19.37 1.09 -35.20
CA GLY A 608 -19.15 2.46 -34.73
C GLY A 608 -20.42 3.26 -34.96
N LEU A 609 -21.26 3.33 -33.94
CA LEU A 609 -22.48 4.12 -33.99
C LEU A 609 -22.15 5.60 -33.77
N LEU A 610 -21.68 6.26 -34.82
CA LEU A 610 -21.58 7.72 -34.89
C LEU A 610 -22.99 8.26 -35.15
N SER A 611 -23.83 8.26 -34.11
CA SER A 611 -25.29 8.44 -34.24
C SER A 611 -25.74 9.89 -34.43
N ASN A 612 -24.86 10.87 -34.19
CA ASN A 612 -25.17 12.30 -34.29
C ASN A 612 -24.63 12.93 -35.59
N ALA A 613 -25.33 13.94 -36.12
CA ALA A 613 -25.06 14.66 -37.37
C ALA A 613 -23.72 15.44 -37.41
N GLN A 614 -23.02 15.57 -36.28
CA GLN A 614 -21.72 16.25 -36.18
C GLN A 614 -20.55 15.28 -35.93
N SER A 615 -20.73 13.98 -36.14
CA SER A 615 -19.71 12.98 -35.84
C SER A 615 -18.70 12.88 -36.98
N HIS A 616 -17.40 12.82 -36.65
CA HIS A 616 -16.31 12.83 -37.62
C HIS A 616 -15.51 11.53 -37.55
N LEU A 617 -15.32 10.91 -38.71
CA LEU A 617 -14.28 9.92 -38.95
C LEU A 617 -13.18 10.57 -39.80
N ASP A 618 -12.01 10.73 -39.20
CA ASP A 618 -10.81 11.22 -39.87
C ASP A 618 -9.80 10.07 -40.01
N VAL A 619 -9.47 9.75 -41.25
CA VAL A 619 -8.46 8.73 -41.57
C VAL A 619 -7.33 9.38 -42.37
N ALA A 620 -6.11 9.31 -41.83
CA ALA A 620 -4.90 9.79 -42.49
C ALA A 620 -3.87 8.65 -42.58
N THR A 621 -3.37 8.37 -43.78
CA THR A 621 -2.27 7.42 -43.96
C THR A 621 -1.29 7.82 -45.06
N GLY A 622 -0.01 7.50 -44.85
CA GLY A 622 1.03 7.48 -45.89
C GLY A 622 1.07 6.17 -46.69
N GLY A 623 0.43 5.10 -46.21
CA GLY A 623 0.28 3.79 -46.86
C GLY A 623 -1.12 3.56 -47.45
N ASN A 624 -1.47 2.29 -47.73
CA ASN A 624 -2.77 1.93 -48.29
C ASN A 624 -3.84 1.78 -47.19
N ILE A 625 -5.09 2.09 -47.54
CA ILE A 625 -6.26 1.72 -46.73
C ILE A 625 -6.89 0.49 -47.38
N THR A 626 -6.95 -0.62 -46.64
CA THR A 626 -7.59 -1.85 -47.11
C THR A 626 -8.70 -2.26 -46.15
N GLN A 627 -9.95 -2.21 -46.61
CA GLN A 627 -11.11 -2.68 -45.86
C GLN A 627 -11.63 -3.98 -46.44
N PHE A 628 -11.77 -5.01 -45.60
CA PHE A 628 -12.39 -6.29 -45.94
C PHE A 628 -13.61 -6.56 -45.04
N GLY A 629 -14.80 -6.30 -45.55
CA GLY A 629 -16.08 -6.59 -44.87
C GLY A 629 -16.43 -5.67 -43.69
N GLY A 630 -17.71 -5.64 -43.32
CA GLY A 630 -18.28 -4.82 -42.24
C GLY A 630 -19.09 -3.61 -42.72
N GLU A 631 -19.98 -3.07 -41.87
CA GLU A 631 -20.78 -1.86 -42.15
C GLU A 631 -20.06 -0.62 -41.62
N LEU A 632 -19.85 0.43 -42.42
CA LEU A 632 -19.35 1.73 -41.93
C LEU A 632 -20.51 2.73 -41.80
N TYR A 633 -20.89 3.10 -40.58
CA TYR A 633 -21.91 4.11 -40.31
C TYR A 633 -21.27 5.41 -39.78
N ALA A 634 -21.05 6.38 -40.66
CA ALA A 634 -20.53 7.70 -40.30
C ALA A 634 -21.32 8.80 -41.01
N ARG A 635 -21.81 9.79 -40.27
CA ARG A 635 -22.47 10.99 -40.81
C ARG A 635 -21.44 12.12 -41.05
N GLY A 636 -20.45 11.82 -41.89
CA GLY A 636 -19.30 12.68 -42.21
C GLY A 636 -17.99 11.90 -42.20
N VAL A 637 -17.37 11.71 -43.38
CA VAL A 637 -16.08 11.01 -43.52
C VAL A 637 -15.08 11.93 -44.21
N GLY A 638 -14.00 12.28 -43.50
CA GLY A 638 -12.83 12.95 -44.06
C GLY A 638 -11.74 11.91 -44.33
N ILE A 639 -11.42 11.66 -45.60
CA ILE A 639 -10.26 10.84 -45.98
C ILE A 639 -9.20 11.77 -46.56
N ALA A 640 -8.09 11.94 -45.85
CA ALA A 640 -6.94 12.71 -46.31
C ALA A 640 -5.77 11.76 -46.57
N GLY A 641 -5.63 11.32 -47.83
CA GLY A 641 -4.50 10.51 -48.26
C GLY A 641 -3.34 11.38 -48.73
N HIS A 642 -2.17 11.25 -48.11
CA HIS A 642 -0.92 11.82 -48.61
C HIS A 642 -0.07 10.72 -49.26
N GLY A 643 -0.58 10.09 -50.34
CA GLY A 643 0.23 9.26 -51.23
C GLY A 643 -0.13 7.76 -51.38
N GLY A 644 -1.15 7.24 -50.71
CA GLY A 644 -1.56 5.82 -50.81
C GLY A 644 -2.86 5.55 -51.58
N ASN A 645 -3.06 4.31 -52.02
CA ASN A 645 -4.32 3.87 -52.66
C ASN A 645 -5.37 3.52 -51.59
N VAL A 646 -6.62 3.95 -51.82
CA VAL A 646 -7.77 3.57 -50.99
C VAL A 646 -8.54 2.46 -51.70
N THR A 647 -8.56 1.27 -51.12
CA THR A 647 -9.35 0.14 -51.63
C THR A 647 -10.49 -0.17 -50.67
N LEU A 648 -11.71 0.21 -51.06
CA LEU A 648 -12.94 -0.08 -50.32
C LEU A 648 -13.63 -1.29 -50.97
N ALA A 649 -13.53 -2.46 -50.34
CA ALA A 649 -14.30 -3.64 -50.75
C ALA A 649 -15.55 -3.75 -49.85
N PHE A 650 -16.67 -3.25 -50.35
CA PHE A 650 -17.97 -3.44 -49.69
C PHE A 650 -18.43 -4.89 -49.93
N GLY A 651 -18.59 -5.66 -48.86
CA GLY A 651 -19.37 -6.89 -48.89
C GLY A 651 -20.86 -6.55 -48.93
N ASN A 652 -21.65 -7.29 -49.71
CA ASN A 652 -23.10 -7.12 -49.87
C ASN A 652 -23.86 -6.93 -48.56
#